data_AF-A0A517ZU15-F1
#
_entry.id   AF-A0A517ZU15-F1
#
_cell.length_a   1.000
_cell.length_b   1.000
_cell.length_c   1.000
_cell.angle_alpha   90.00
_cell.angle_beta   90.00
_cell.angle_gamma   90.00
#
_symmetry.space_group_name_H-M   'P 1'
#
loop_
_entity.id
_entity.type
_entity.pdbx_description
1 polymer ?
#
loop_
_entity_poly.entity_id
_entity_poly.type
_entity_poly.pdbx_seq_one_letter_code
_entity_poly.pdbx_strand_id
1 'polypeptide(L)'
;MHFVSQWRRIVLALTVMLLTAGMTRADEPQPVEILVYPPDVQLNTSRDRQSLIVQARYSDGITRDVTEKATMKLADPAFAKLENSTLYPTADGATELVVEHAGLTVKIPVKVAAATTDRPISFHLDVMPTFMRAGCNMGSCHGAARGKDGFRLSLFGFDPVGDHHRLTREISGRRINLALPESSLILEKSTGRVAHGGGKRFDADGEINATIVRWLKAGAPLDAGEVPQVVELELYPKGAVLDGQGTTQKLTVRAKYSDGTDRDVTSLAQFISNNDNSATTSPDGVVEAQNRGEAFIMARYDTHTVGSQFIVLPKGLQFTWAETPANNYIDELIYDKLKKLRIQPSELCSDEEFLRRAHLDIVGVLPTVDEYSRFMQDQAPDKRDRLVDELLDRKEFVEIWVMKWAELLQIRTTRAVTYKSMLRYYNWLQGQVASNVPMDKMVQELLASNGGTFSNAATNYYQTETETLKVSENVAQVFMGMRIQCAQCHNHPFDRWTMDDYYSFAAFFSQIGRKQGEDPREKIIFNSGRGEVKHPVTGAVMPPKFLGGAVPDVAGKDRREVMAKWLASAENPYFAPNLANIVWAHFFGKGIINEVDDVRISNPPVNAELLAELARRFTEYNYDFKKLVRDICTSRTYQLATQTNETNATDNSNFSHMALRRVRAEVLLDAVTQVTDTKNKFRGLPSGARAVQISDGNTSTYFLKTFGRASRGTVCACEVKMEPNLSQALHLLNGDTVNNKIKQGKLVEQRLKEKKSPQEIIDEIYIRCLTRHPTDKEKAALESILVAEKDQQAVLEDVFWALMNSREFLFNH
;
A
#
# COMPACT_ATOMS: atom_id res chain seq x y z
N MET A 1 43.95 -14.70 -82.39
CA MET A 1 44.21 -16.16 -82.41
C MET A 1 44.94 -16.52 -81.13
N HIS A 2 44.43 -17.55 -80.43
CA HIS A 2 44.99 -18.23 -79.25
C HIS A 2 45.45 -17.37 -78.07
N PHE A 3 44.64 -17.29 -77.01
CA PHE A 3 45.04 -17.52 -75.61
C PHE A 3 43.79 -17.49 -74.71
N VAL A 4 42.91 -18.49 -74.83
CA VAL A 4 41.74 -18.66 -73.94
C VAL A 4 41.55 -20.15 -73.65
N SER A 5 42.32 -20.72 -72.72
CA SER A 5 41.97 -22.03 -72.12
C SER A 5 42.65 -22.38 -70.77
N GLN A 6 43.19 -21.42 -70.00
CA GLN A 6 43.82 -21.73 -68.70
C GLN A 6 43.42 -20.84 -67.50
N TRP A 7 42.34 -20.07 -67.59
CA TRP A 7 41.86 -19.21 -66.48
C TRP A 7 40.46 -19.56 -65.94
N ARG A 8 39.91 -20.73 -66.28
CA ARG A 8 38.57 -21.17 -65.82
C ARG A 8 38.55 -22.31 -64.80
N ARG A 9 39.70 -22.78 -64.30
CA ARG A 9 39.76 -23.90 -63.32
C ARG A 9 40.28 -23.54 -61.92
N ILE A 10 40.68 -22.29 -61.66
CA ILE A 10 41.16 -21.86 -60.33
C ILE A 10 40.19 -20.90 -59.61
N VAL A 11 39.26 -20.27 -60.33
CA VAL A 11 38.28 -19.32 -59.73
C VAL A 11 36.99 -20.01 -59.24
N LEU A 12 36.77 -21.30 -59.53
CA LEU A 12 35.58 -22.04 -59.07
C LEU A 12 35.81 -22.86 -57.78
N ALA A 13 37.05 -23.02 -57.33
CA ALA A 13 37.39 -23.82 -56.13
C ALA A 13 37.60 -22.98 -54.86
N LEU A 14 37.71 -21.65 -54.96
CA LEU A 14 37.87 -20.74 -53.82
C LEU A 14 36.59 -19.95 -53.47
N THR A 15 35.52 -20.09 -54.26
CA THR A 15 34.23 -19.42 -54.02
C THR A 15 33.15 -20.36 -53.48
N VAL A 16 33.45 -21.66 -53.33
CA VAL A 16 32.53 -22.67 -52.76
C VAL A 16 32.97 -23.12 -51.35
N MET A 17 34.12 -22.63 -50.86
CA MET A 17 34.64 -22.93 -49.50
C MET A 17 34.59 -21.73 -48.55
N LEU A 18 33.69 -20.78 -48.79
CA LEU A 18 33.43 -19.60 -47.94
C LEU A 18 31.93 -19.30 -47.73
N LEU A 19 31.05 -20.27 -48.00
CA LEU A 19 29.59 -20.17 -47.81
C LEU A 19 29.00 -21.25 -46.88
N THR A 20 29.84 -21.94 -46.10
CA THR A 20 29.41 -22.77 -44.96
C THR A 20 30.10 -22.33 -43.67
N ALA A 21 30.39 -21.03 -43.54
CA ALA A 21 30.36 -20.43 -42.22
C ALA A 21 28.89 -20.46 -41.79
N GLY A 22 28.53 -21.51 -41.05
CA GLY A 22 27.26 -21.56 -40.36
C GLY A 22 27.12 -20.22 -39.65
N MET A 23 26.11 -19.44 -40.04
CA MET A 23 25.55 -18.46 -39.12
C MET A 23 25.14 -19.29 -37.92
N THR A 24 26.02 -19.36 -36.92
CA THR A 24 25.64 -19.70 -35.56
C THR A 24 24.59 -18.67 -35.21
N ARG A 25 23.33 -19.03 -35.44
CA ARG A 25 22.19 -18.41 -34.79
C ARG A 25 22.59 -18.39 -33.33
N ALA A 26 22.86 -17.22 -32.78
CA ALA A 26 23.17 -17.10 -31.36
C ALA A 26 22.08 -17.90 -30.64
N ASP A 27 22.47 -18.94 -29.90
CA ASP A 27 21.51 -19.85 -29.28
C ASP A 27 20.53 -18.99 -28.49
N GLU A 28 19.27 -18.98 -28.93
CA GLU A 28 18.23 -18.30 -28.18
C GLU A 28 18.27 -18.92 -26.77
N PRO A 29 18.32 -18.09 -25.71
CA PRO A 29 18.40 -18.62 -24.35
C PRO A 29 17.28 -19.63 -24.16
N GLN A 30 17.61 -20.78 -23.58
CA GLN A 30 16.63 -21.84 -23.36
C GLN A 30 15.90 -21.61 -22.03
N PRO A 31 14.58 -21.84 -21.97
CA PRO A 31 13.87 -21.77 -20.70
C PRO A 31 14.32 -22.89 -19.77
N VAL A 32 14.34 -22.61 -18.46
CA VAL A 32 14.61 -23.61 -17.42
C VAL A 32 13.34 -24.34 -16.97
N GLU A 33 12.18 -23.76 -17.23
CA GLU A 33 10.88 -24.31 -16.87
C GLU A 33 9.78 -23.71 -17.77
N ILE A 34 8.71 -24.48 -18.00
CA ILE A 34 7.43 -23.96 -18.51
C ILE A 34 6.33 -24.19 -17.47
N LEU A 35 5.46 -23.20 -17.32
CA LEU A 35 4.32 -23.20 -16.40
C LEU A 35 3.04 -23.12 -17.22
N VAL A 36 2.09 -24.01 -16.97
CA VAL A 36 0.80 -24.04 -17.65
C VAL A 36 -0.29 -23.61 -16.69
N TYR A 37 -1.11 -22.65 -17.11
CA TYR A 37 -2.17 -22.09 -16.30
C TYR A 37 -3.55 -22.16 -16.98
N PRO A 38 -4.62 -22.45 -16.23
CA PRO A 38 -4.60 -22.99 -14.85
C PRO A 38 -3.89 -24.37 -14.79
N PRO A 39 -3.43 -24.81 -13.61
CA PRO A 39 -2.70 -26.08 -13.46
C PRO A 39 -3.58 -27.33 -13.61
N ASP A 40 -4.90 -27.13 -13.71
CA ASP A 40 -5.93 -28.14 -13.91
C ASP A 40 -7.11 -27.51 -14.65
N VAL A 41 -7.90 -28.32 -15.34
CA VAL A 41 -9.09 -27.86 -16.07
C VAL A 41 -10.31 -28.72 -15.72
N GLN A 42 -11.40 -28.06 -15.35
CA GLN A 42 -12.70 -28.70 -15.15
C GLN A 42 -13.74 -28.02 -16.07
N LEU A 43 -14.49 -28.83 -16.82
CA LEU A 43 -15.54 -28.37 -17.72
C LEU A 43 -16.83 -29.10 -17.34
N ASN A 44 -17.78 -28.39 -16.76
CA ASN A 44 -18.95 -28.95 -16.08
C ASN A 44 -20.23 -28.90 -16.92
N THR A 45 -20.27 -28.14 -18.01
CA THR A 45 -21.45 -27.99 -18.87
C THR A 45 -21.05 -27.76 -20.32
N SER A 46 -21.96 -27.95 -21.28
CA SER A 46 -21.69 -27.73 -22.71
C SER A 46 -21.24 -26.31 -23.09
N ARG A 47 -21.44 -25.33 -22.18
CA ARG A 47 -21.02 -23.94 -22.37
C ARG A 47 -19.69 -23.58 -21.73
N ASP A 48 -19.12 -24.50 -20.96
CA ASP A 48 -17.88 -24.23 -20.26
C ASP A 48 -16.73 -24.17 -21.25
N ARG A 49 -15.73 -23.37 -20.88
CA ARG A 49 -14.47 -23.27 -21.59
C ARG A 49 -13.36 -22.97 -20.60
N GLN A 50 -12.12 -23.23 -21.00
CA GLN A 50 -10.96 -22.80 -20.23
C GLN A 50 -9.83 -22.37 -21.15
N SER A 51 -9.50 -21.08 -21.10
CA SER A 51 -8.37 -20.49 -21.80
C SER A 51 -7.07 -20.84 -21.06
N LEU A 52 -6.07 -21.28 -21.81
CA LEU A 52 -4.77 -21.73 -21.29
C LEU A 52 -3.69 -20.68 -21.55
N ILE A 53 -2.75 -20.58 -20.61
CA ILE A 53 -1.53 -19.78 -20.74
C ILE A 53 -0.34 -20.68 -20.51
N VAL A 54 0.67 -20.56 -21.36
CA VAL A 54 1.98 -21.18 -21.16
C VAL A 54 3.01 -20.09 -20.98
N GLN A 55 3.61 -20.05 -19.79
CA GLN A 55 4.67 -19.11 -19.44
C GLN A 55 6.00 -19.85 -19.34
N ALA A 56 7.00 -19.43 -20.10
CA ALA A 56 8.35 -19.95 -20.00
C ALA A 56 9.19 -19.09 -19.05
N ARG A 57 9.89 -19.72 -18.11
CA ARG A 57 10.81 -19.06 -17.17
C ARG A 57 12.26 -19.36 -17.54
N TYR A 58 13.11 -18.35 -17.51
CA TYR A 58 14.53 -18.42 -17.86
C TYR A 58 15.41 -18.36 -16.60
N SER A 59 16.68 -18.75 -16.74
CA SER A 59 17.62 -18.84 -15.61
C SER A 59 17.90 -17.49 -14.92
N ASP A 60 17.69 -16.38 -15.63
CA ASP A 60 17.85 -15.01 -15.13
C ASP A 60 16.55 -14.42 -14.56
N GLY A 61 15.52 -15.26 -14.39
CA GLY A 61 14.22 -14.91 -13.83
C GLY A 61 13.24 -14.30 -14.82
N ILE A 62 13.64 -13.97 -16.06
CA ILE A 62 12.72 -13.46 -17.09
C ILE A 62 11.64 -14.50 -17.36
N THR A 63 10.43 -14.02 -17.62
CA THR A 63 9.32 -14.85 -18.07
C THR A 63 8.84 -14.39 -19.44
N ARG A 64 8.40 -15.34 -20.27
CA ARG A 64 7.79 -15.04 -21.58
C ARG A 64 6.50 -15.80 -21.77
N ASP A 65 5.48 -15.13 -22.30
CA ASP A 65 4.31 -15.81 -22.82
C ASP A 65 4.71 -16.59 -24.08
N VAL A 66 4.60 -17.91 -24.01
CA VAL A 66 4.90 -18.83 -25.10
C VAL A 66 3.67 -19.64 -25.50
N THR A 67 2.47 -19.19 -25.12
CA THR A 67 1.20 -19.88 -25.36
C THR A 67 1.03 -20.23 -26.84
N GLU A 68 1.29 -19.28 -27.75
CA GLU A 68 1.20 -19.48 -29.20
C GLU A 68 2.38 -20.27 -29.80
N LYS A 69 3.48 -20.42 -29.06
CA LYS A 69 4.68 -21.17 -29.46
C LYS A 69 4.73 -22.59 -28.87
N ALA A 70 3.88 -22.89 -27.90
CA ALA A 70 3.80 -24.19 -27.25
C ALA A 70 2.97 -25.15 -28.10
N THR A 71 3.40 -26.41 -28.15
CA THR A 71 2.60 -27.49 -28.73
C THR A 71 1.70 -28.05 -27.64
N MET A 72 0.39 -28.03 -27.85
CA MET A 72 -0.59 -28.53 -26.90
C MET A 72 -1.37 -29.68 -27.54
N LYS A 73 -1.41 -30.84 -26.87
CA LYS A 73 -2.11 -32.04 -27.36
C LYS A 73 -2.86 -32.72 -26.22
N LEU A 74 -4.11 -33.08 -26.49
CA LEU A 74 -4.88 -33.93 -25.57
C LEU A 74 -4.43 -35.38 -25.73
N ALA A 75 -4.18 -36.06 -24.62
CA ALA A 75 -3.83 -37.48 -24.60
C ALA A 75 -4.98 -38.32 -25.19
N ASP A 76 -6.21 -37.98 -24.82
CA ASP A 76 -7.44 -38.49 -25.44
C ASP A 76 -8.36 -37.30 -25.82
N PRO A 77 -8.56 -37.02 -27.13
CA PRO A 77 -9.42 -35.94 -27.60
C PRO A 77 -10.92 -36.28 -27.58
N ALA A 78 -11.33 -37.47 -27.12
CA ALA A 78 -12.73 -37.85 -27.05
C ALA A 78 -13.55 -36.98 -26.07
N PHE A 79 -12.91 -36.50 -25.00
CA PHE A 79 -13.58 -35.81 -23.89
C PHE A 79 -13.61 -34.29 -24.04
N ALA A 80 -12.58 -33.70 -24.66
CA ALA A 80 -12.46 -32.26 -24.87
C ALA A 80 -11.86 -31.95 -26.24
N LYS A 81 -12.13 -30.76 -26.74
CA LYS A 81 -11.49 -30.20 -27.93
C LYS A 81 -10.68 -28.97 -27.57
N LEU A 82 -9.57 -28.74 -28.28
CA LEU A 82 -8.70 -27.58 -28.10
C LEU A 82 -8.78 -26.69 -29.34
N GLU A 83 -9.19 -25.43 -29.17
CA GLU A 83 -9.26 -24.42 -30.23
C GLU A 83 -8.61 -23.12 -29.72
N ASN A 84 -7.59 -22.61 -30.43
CA ASN A 84 -6.89 -21.36 -30.08
C ASN A 84 -6.39 -21.29 -28.61
N SER A 85 -5.84 -22.39 -28.09
CA SER A 85 -5.43 -22.53 -26.67
C SER A 85 -6.58 -22.50 -25.65
N THR A 86 -7.82 -22.70 -26.10
CA THR A 86 -9.00 -22.81 -25.24
C THR A 86 -9.60 -24.21 -25.34
N LEU A 87 -9.85 -24.83 -24.19
CA LEU A 87 -10.49 -26.13 -24.09
C LEU A 87 -12.02 -25.98 -24.03
N TYR A 88 -12.71 -26.88 -24.72
CA TYR A 88 -14.17 -27.00 -24.72
C TYR A 88 -14.59 -28.46 -24.50
N PRO A 89 -15.71 -28.72 -23.83
CA PRO A 89 -16.17 -30.08 -23.54
C PRO A 89 -16.73 -30.75 -24.79
N THR A 90 -16.56 -32.07 -24.89
CA THR A 90 -17.09 -32.91 -25.99
C THR A 90 -17.82 -34.14 -25.46
N ALA A 91 -17.28 -34.83 -24.46
CA ALA A 91 -17.92 -35.96 -23.79
C ALA A 91 -17.46 -36.07 -22.32
N ASP A 92 -18.29 -36.69 -21.48
CA ASP A 92 -17.99 -36.88 -20.06
C ASP A 92 -16.82 -37.84 -19.86
N GLY A 93 -15.87 -37.48 -19.00
CA GLY A 93 -14.69 -38.28 -18.70
C GLY A 93 -13.51 -37.46 -18.21
N ALA A 94 -12.32 -38.03 -18.34
CA ALA A 94 -11.08 -37.36 -17.95
C ALA A 94 -9.98 -37.66 -18.98
N THR A 95 -9.13 -36.68 -19.21
CA THR A 95 -7.96 -36.76 -20.10
C THR A 95 -6.83 -35.91 -19.52
N GLU A 96 -5.69 -35.89 -20.19
CA GLU A 96 -4.58 -35.01 -19.86
C GLU A 96 -4.27 -34.11 -21.04
N LEU A 97 -3.96 -32.84 -20.77
CA LEU A 97 -3.34 -31.96 -21.75
C LEU A 97 -1.82 -32.04 -21.59
N VAL A 98 -1.14 -32.47 -22.64
CA VAL A 98 0.32 -32.47 -22.75
C VAL A 98 0.75 -31.19 -23.46
N VAL A 99 1.56 -30.37 -22.78
CA VAL A 99 2.10 -29.11 -23.28
C VAL A 99 3.61 -29.22 -23.41
N GLU A 100 4.13 -28.91 -24.59
CA GLU A 100 5.56 -28.99 -24.92
C GLU A 100 6.07 -27.66 -25.48
N HIS A 101 7.22 -27.20 -24.96
CA HIS A 101 7.92 -26.04 -25.51
C HIS A 101 9.41 -26.12 -25.17
N ALA A 102 10.27 -25.89 -26.18
CA ALA A 102 11.74 -25.90 -26.02
C ALA A 102 12.30 -27.19 -25.34
N GLY A 103 11.70 -28.35 -25.63
CA GLY A 103 12.10 -29.65 -25.05
C GLY A 103 11.61 -29.91 -23.62
N LEU A 104 10.90 -28.95 -23.01
CA LEU A 104 10.23 -29.12 -21.73
C LEU A 104 8.80 -29.59 -21.94
N THR A 105 8.31 -30.47 -21.06
CA THR A 105 6.96 -31.05 -21.12
C THR A 105 6.27 -30.91 -19.77
N VAL A 106 5.03 -30.44 -19.78
CA VAL A 106 4.13 -30.40 -18.62
C VAL A 106 2.82 -31.07 -18.99
N LYS A 107 2.26 -31.82 -18.05
CA LYS A 107 0.93 -32.42 -18.19
C LYS A 107 -0.01 -31.84 -17.15
N ILE A 108 -1.20 -31.44 -17.57
CA ILE A 108 -2.25 -30.99 -16.66
C ILE A 108 -3.51 -31.85 -16.83
N PRO A 109 -4.21 -32.17 -15.73
CA PRO A 109 -5.45 -32.95 -15.79
C PRO A 109 -6.60 -32.12 -16.37
N VAL A 110 -7.41 -32.74 -17.22
CA VAL A 110 -8.64 -32.19 -17.78
C VAL A 110 -9.81 -33.11 -17.42
N LYS A 111 -10.80 -32.59 -16.71
CA LYS A 111 -12.02 -33.32 -16.35
C LYS A 111 -13.22 -32.69 -17.04
N VAL A 112 -14.08 -33.52 -17.59
CA VAL A 112 -15.30 -33.10 -18.28
C VAL A 112 -16.50 -33.82 -17.67
N ALA A 113 -17.51 -33.05 -17.28
CA ALA A 113 -18.77 -33.55 -16.75
C ALA A 113 -19.94 -32.86 -17.48
N ALA A 114 -21.04 -33.59 -17.65
CA ALA A 114 -22.28 -33.10 -18.26
C ALA A 114 -22.06 -32.30 -19.57
N ALA A 115 -21.17 -32.78 -20.44
CA ALA A 115 -20.73 -32.14 -21.68
C ALA A 115 -21.87 -31.81 -22.66
N THR A 116 -23.00 -32.51 -22.57
CA THR A 116 -24.19 -32.28 -23.40
C THR A 116 -25.24 -31.38 -22.75
N THR A 117 -25.05 -31.01 -21.47
CA THR A 117 -26.03 -30.23 -20.71
C THR A 117 -25.81 -28.74 -20.96
N ASP A 118 -26.79 -28.07 -21.58
CA ASP A 118 -26.80 -26.60 -21.65
C ASP A 118 -27.37 -26.02 -20.34
N ARG A 119 -26.51 -25.42 -19.52
CA ARG A 119 -26.94 -24.80 -18.25
C ARG A 119 -27.87 -23.61 -18.49
N PRO A 120 -28.91 -23.40 -17.64
CA PRO A 120 -29.75 -22.22 -17.70
C PRO A 120 -28.94 -20.92 -17.63
N ILE A 121 -29.42 -19.87 -18.32
CA ILE A 121 -28.82 -18.54 -18.24
C ILE A 121 -29.10 -17.94 -16.85
N SER A 122 -28.04 -17.52 -16.16
CA SER A 122 -28.12 -16.92 -14.84
C SER A 122 -28.10 -15.40 -14.91
N PHE A 123 -29.04 -14.72 -14.24
CA PHE A 123 -28.98 -13.26 -14.16
C PHE A 123 -27.80 -12.83 -13.28
N HIS A 124 -27.58 -13.50 -12.15
CA HIS A 124 -26.49 -13.20 -11.23
C HIS A 124 -25.11 -13.53 -11.81
N LEU A 125 -24.93 -14.72 -12.38
CA LEU A 125 -23.60 -15.24 -12.75
C LEU A 125 -23.20 -14.95 -14.19
N ASP A 126 -24.16 -14.70 -15.08
CA ASP A 126 -23.89 -14.47 -16.51
C ASP A 126 -24.24 -13.06 -16.95
N VAL A 127 -25.43 -12.54 -16.59
CA VAL A 127 -25.88 -11.23 -17.08
C VAL A 127 -25.28 -10.08 -16.29
N MET A 128 -25.33 -10.12 -14.96
CA MET A 128 -24.85 -9.02 -14.12
C MET A 128 -23.38 -8.66 -14.37
N PRO A 129 -22.44 -9.63 -14.48
CA PRO A 129 -21.04 -9.33 -14.75
C PRO A 129 -20.82 -8.61 -16.07
N THR A 130 -21.68 -8.81 -17.08
CA THR A 130 -21.55 -8.09 -18.35
C THR A 130 -21.71 -6.59 -18.20
N PHE A 131 -22.57 -6.12 -17.29
CA PHE A 131 -22.74 -4.69 -17.04
C PHE A 131 -21.52 -4.07 -16.35
N MET A 132 -20.86 -4.83 -15.47
CA MET A 132 -19.60 -4.42 -14.86
C MET A 132 -18.48 -4.38 -15.89
N ARG A 133 -18.32 -5.47 -16.64
CA ARG A 133 -17.34 -5.62 -17.72
C ARG A 133 -17.45 -4.51 -18.77
N ALA A 134 -18.67 -4.16 -19.16
CA ALA A 134 -18.96 -3.09 -20.13
C ALA A 134 -18.89 -1.67 -19.53
N GLY A 135 -18.69 -1.55 -18.22
CA GLY A 135 -18.65 -0.27 -17.49
C GLY A 135 -20.00 0.44 -17.35
N CYS A 136 -21.12 -0.26 -17.56
CA CYS A 136 -22.47 0.29 -17.50
C CYS A 136 -22.87 0.69 -16.07
N ASN A 137 -22.52 -0.14 -15.08
CA ASN A 137 -22.85 0.05 -13.66
C ASN A 137 -21.68 0.64 -12.85
N MET A 138 -20.80 1.40 -13.50
CA MET A 138 -19.73 2.18 -12.86
C MET A 138 -20.28 3.45 -12.21
N GLY A 139 -19.55 4.01 -11.23
CA GLY A 139 -19.94 5.23 -10.51
C GLY A 139 -20.03 6.48 -11.41
N SER A 140 -19.38 6.47 -12.57
CA SER A 140 -19.49 7.51 -13.59
C SER A 140 -20.78 7.41 -14.44
N CYS A 141 -21.44 6.25 -14.45
CA CYS A 141 -22.58 5.90 -15.30
C CYS A 141 -23.81 5.52 -14.46
N HIS A 142 -24.47 4.39 -14.75
CA HIS A 142 -25.71 3.99 -14.07
C HIS A 142 -25.48 3.49 -12.64
N GLY A 143 -24.23 3.19 -12.25
CA GLY A 143 -23.83 2.87 -10.88
C GLY A 143 -23.69 4.09 -9.95
N ALA A 144 -23.85 5.30 -10.47
CA ALA A 144 -23.86 6.50 -9.64
C ALA A 144 -25.02 6.46 -8.64
N ALA A 145 -24.88 7.09 -7.46
CA ALA A 145 -25.94 7.11 -6.44
C ALA A 145 -27.30 7.65 -6.95
N ARG A 146 -27.27 8.58 -7.92
CA ARG A 146 -28.46 9.11 -8.60
C ARG A 146 -28.79 8.40 -9.93
N GLY A 147 -27.91 7.50 -10.37
CA GLY A 147 -27.86 6.93 -11.72
C GLY A 147 -27.76 7.99 -12.82
N LYS A 148 -28.27 7.67 -14.02
CA LYS A 148 -28.38 8.59 -15.15
C LYS A 148 -29.80 8.55 -15.70
N ASP A 149 -30.41 9.73 -15.85
CA ASP A 149 -31.75 9.90 -16.42
C ASP A 149 -32.82 9.00 -15.80
N GLY A 150 -32.76 8.82 -14.48
CA GLY A 150 -33.69 7.98 -13.74
C GLY A 150 -33.43 6.47 -13.86
N PHE A 151 -32.38 6.03 -14.56
CA PHE A 151 -31.95 4.63 -14.57
C PHE A 151 -30.71 4.42 -13.70
N ARG A 152 -30.86 3.56 -12.69
CA ARG A 152 -29.84 3.23 -11.69
C ARG A 152 -29.61 1.73 -11.70
N LEU A 153 -28.35 1.35 -11.65
CA LEU A 153 -27.90 -0.01 -11.35
C LEU A 153 -27.07 0.06 -10.08
N SER A 154 -26.98 -1.05 -9.36
CA SER A 154 -26.10 -1.16 -8.21
C SER A 154 -24.64 -1.07 -8.68
N LEU A 155 -23.80 -0.39 -7.90
CA LEU A 155 -22.41 -0.16 -8.27
C LEU A 155 -21.67 -1.50 -8.38
N PHE A 156 -21.12 -1.83 -9.55
CA PHE A 156 -20.51 -3.14 -9.84
C PHE A 156 -21.44 -4.36 -9.66
N GLY A 157 -22.75 -4.17 -9.56
CA GLY A 157 -23.70 -5.29 -9.54
C GLY A 157 -23.90 -5.94 -8.17
N PHE A 158 -23.61 -5.23 -7.06
CA PHE A 158 -23.74 -5.78 -5.71
C PHE A 158 -25.17 -6.12 -5.26
N ASP A 159 -26.20 -5.55 -5.90
CA ASP A 159 -27.63 -5.82 -5.63
C ASP A 159 -28.29 -6.38 -6.91
N PRO A 160 -28.00 -7.64 -7.28
CA PRO A 160 -28.52 -8.25 -8.49
C PRO A 160 -30.04 -8.38 -8.49
N VAL A 161 -30.68 -8.67 -7.35
CA VAL A 161 -32.14 -8.77 -7.25
C VAL A 161 -32.80 -7.41 -7.54
N GLY A 162 -32.30 -6.32 -6.94
CA GLY A 162 -32.81 -4.99 -7.22
C GLY A 162 -32.51 -4.54 -8.65
N ASP A 163 -31.35 -4.88 -9.20
CA ASP A 163 -30.99 -4.51 -10.58
C ASP A 163 -31.82 -5.26 -11.62
N HIS A 164 -32.19 -6.51 -11.35
CA HIS A 164 -33.16 -7.24 -12.16
C HIS A 164 -34.50 -6.49 -12.18
N HIS A 165 -35.01 -6.07 -11.02
CA HIS A 165 -36.23 -5.28 -10.94
C HIS A 165 -36.12 -3.96 -11.72
N ARG A 166 -35.00 -3.25 -11.59
CA ARG A 166 -34.74 -1.99 -12.30
C ARG A 166 -34.66 -2.22 -13.81
N LEU A 167 -34.06 -3.30 -14.28
CA LEU A 167 -34.01 -3.61 -15.72
C LEU A 167 -35.37 -4.01 -16.29
N THR A 168 -36.15 -4.78 -15.53
CA THR A 168 -37.33 -5.48 -16.08
C THR A 168 -38.67 -4.83 -15.74
N ARG A 169 -38.83 -4.25 -14.54
CA ARG A 169 -40.15 -3.90 -13.96
C ARG A 169 -40.32 -2.42 -13.62
N GLU A 170 -39.28 -1.76 -13.11
CA GLU A 170 -39.37 -0.38 -12.59
C GLU A 170 -39.94 0.60 -13.62
N ILE A 171 -39.59 0.43 -14.90
CA ILE A 171 -40.24 1.14 -16.03
C ILE A 171 -40.52 0.13 -17.14
N SER A 172 -41.67 -0.53 -17.01
CA SER A 172 -42.12 -1.62 -17.89
C SER A 172 -42.04 -1.24 -19.38
N GLY A 173 -41.43 -2.12 -20.19
CA GLY A 173 -41.34 -1.98 -21.65
C GLY A 173 -40.38 -0.91 -22.19
N ARG A 174 -39.79 -0.07 -21.33
CA ARG A 174 -38.89 1.01 -21.77
C ARG A 174 -37.45 0.56 -21.99
N ARG A 175 -36.98 -0.41 -21.20
CA ARG A 175 -35.57 -0.83 -21.16
C ARG A 175 -35.33 -2.12 -21.95
N ILE A 176 -36.23 -3.08 -21.78
CA ILE A 176 -36.19 -4.38 -22.45
C ILE A 176 -37.43 -4.58 -23.33
N ASN A 177 -37.25 -5.32 -24.42
CA ASN A 177 -38.30 -5.74 -25.32
C ASN A 177 -38.25 -7.26 -25.45
N LEU A 178 -39.18 -7.97 -24.80
CA LEU A 178 -39.20 -9.44 -24.85
C LEU A 178 -39.80 -10.00 -26.15
N ALA A 179 -40.53 -9.19 -26.92
CA ALA A 179 -41.06 -9.60 -28.22
C ALA A 179 -39.99 -9.53 -29.32
N LEU A 180 -39.10 -8.54 -29.24
CA LEU A 180 -37.94 -8.36 -30.10
C LEU A 180 -36.70 -8.10 -29.23
N PRO A 181 -36.09 -9.14 -28.63
CA PRO A 181 -34.94 -9.03 -27.73
C PRO A 181 -33.83 -8.14 -28.26
N GLU A 182 -33.46 -8.28 -29.53
CA GLU A 182 -32.40 -7.55 -30.21
C GLU A 182 -32.68 -6.03 -30.37
N SER A 183 -33.94 -5.62 -30.24
CA SER A 183 -34.40 -4.22 -30.24
C SER A 183 -34.66 -3.69 -28.83
N SER A 184 -34.17 -4.38 -27.79
CA SER A 184 -34.19 -3.85 -26.43
C SER A 184 -33.33 -2.59 -26.35
N LEU A 185 -33.87 -1.50 -25.80
CA LEU A 185 -33.18 -0.21 -25.69
C LEU A 185 -31.82 -0.33 -24.98
N ILE A 186 -31.71 -1.23 -24.00
CA ILE A 186 -30.44 -1.53 -23.32
C ILE A 186 -29.36 -2.03 -24.29
N LEU A 187 -29.72 -2.82 -25.31
CA LEU A 187 -28.79 -3.33 -26.32
C LEU A 187 -28.51 -2.28 -27.39
N GLU A 188 -29.54 -1.58 -27.86
CA GLU A 188 -29.37 -0.56 -28.90
C GLU A 188 -28.45 0.59 -28.45
N LYS A 189 -28.59 1.03 -27.19
CA LYS A 189 -27.68 2.03 -26.60
C LYS A 189 -26.27 1.49 -26.38
N SER A 190 -26.15 0.26 -25.90
CA SER A 190 -24.84 -0.33 -25.57
C SER A 190 -24.03 -0.71 -26.81
N THR A 191 -24.71 -1.05 -27.92
CA THR A 191 -24.07 -1.37 -29.21
C THR A 191 -23.89 -0.15 -30.11
N GLY A 192 -24.40 1.02 -29.70
CA GLY A 192 -24.28 2.28 -30.43
C GLY A 192 -25.28 2.44 -31.59
N ARG A 193 -26.32 1.61 -31.68
CA ARG A 193 -27.43 1.79 -32.64
C ARG A 193 -28.29 3.01 -32.30
N VAL A 194 -28.40 3.33 -31.02
CA VAL A 194 -29.09 4.53 -30.51
C VAL A 194 -28.09 5.38 -29.74
N ALA A 195 -28.20 6.70 -29.89
CA ALA A 195 -27.36 7.65 -29.20
C ALA A 195 -27.45 7.48 -27.67
N HIS A 196 -26.29 7.46 -27.03
CA HIS A 196 -26.13 7.25 -25.60
C HIS A 196 -24.99 8.13 -25.10
N GLY A 197 -25.20 8.87 -24.01
CA GLY A 197 -24.16 9.74 -23.43
C GLY A 197 -22.92 8.99 -22.94
N GLY A 198 -23.04 7.68 -22.66
CA GLY A 198 -21.90 6.81 -22.39
C GLY A 198 -21.17 6.29 -23.64
N GLY A 199 -21.69 6.55 -24.84
CA GLY A 199 -21.17 5.96 -26.07
C GLY A 199 -21.44 4.46 -26.20
N LYS A 200 -20.82 3.86 -27.23
CA LYS A 200 -20.82 2.40 -27.47
C LYS A 200 -19.99 1.71 -26.39
N ARG A 201 -20.51 0.60 -25.85
CA ARG A 201 -19.91 -0.18 -24.76
C ARG A 201 -19.42 -1.56 -25.20
N PHE A 202 -20.07 -2.19 -26.16
CA PHE A 202 -19.65 -3.48 -26.73
C PHE A 202 -20.19 -3.67 -28.16
N ASP A 203 -19.64 -4.64 -28.88
CA ASP A 203 -20.05 -4.97 -30.25
C ASP A 203 -21.35 -5.78 -30.30
N ALA A 204 -22.11 -5.62 -31.39
CA ALA A 204 -23.41 -6.27 -31.57
C ALA A 204 -23.28 -7.79 -31.83
N ASP A 205 -22.14 -8.22 -32.36
CA ASP A 205 -21.75 -9.61 -32.62
C ASP A 205 -20.88 -10.20 -31.49
N GLY A 206 -20.57 -9.42 -30.45
CA GLY A 206 -19.76 -9.85 -29.32
C GLY A 206 -20.48 -10.74 -28.30
N GLU A 207 -19.69 -11.45 -27.49
CA GLU A 207 -20.17 -12.37 -26.45
C GLU A 207 -21.08 -11.68 -25.41
N ILE A 208 -20.74 -10.46 -25.01
CA ILE A 208 -21.55 -9.68 -24.06
C ILE A 208 -22.97 -9.48 -24.59
N ASN A 209 -23.10 -9.06 -25.86
CA ASN A 209 -24.40 -8.87 -26.48
C ASN A 209 -25.16 -10.20 -26.58
N ALA A 210 -24.49 -11.27 -27.01
CA ALA A 210 -25.09 -12.60 -27.11
C ALA A 210 -25.62 -13.13 -25.77
N THR A 211 -24.91 -12.87 -24.68
CA THR A 211 -25.31 -13.26 -23.31
C THR A 211 -26.58 -12.54 -22.88
N ILE A 212 -26.66 -11.22 -23.08
CA ILE A 212 -27.85 -10.44 -22.73
C ILE A 212 -29.03 -10.83 -23.62
N VAL A 213 -28.82 -11.02 -24.93
CA VAL A 213 -29.87 -11.50 -25.85
C VAL A 213 -30.41 -12.87 -25.43
N ARG A 214 -29.53 -13.80 -25.02
CA ARG A 214 -29.96 -15.12 -24.52
C ARG A 214 -30.85 -14.99 -23.29
N TRP A 215 -30.47 -14.15 -22.34
CA TRP A 215 -31.29 -13.86 -21.16
C TRP A 215 -32.66 -13.27 -21.53
N LEU A 216 -32.70 -12.31 -22.45
CA LEU A 216 -33.95 -11.72 -22.94
C LEU A 216 -34.83 -12.76 -23.65
N LYS A 217 -34.25 -13.62 -24.50
CA LYS A 217 -34.96 -14.72 -25.18
C LYS A 217 -35.52 -15.76 -24.22
N ALA A 218 -34.87 -15.96 -23.08
CA ALA A 218 -35.38 -16.80 -22.00
C ALA A 218 -36.51 -16.14 -21.18
N GLY A 219 -36.96 -14.93 -21.55
CA GLY A 219 -38.00 -14.19 -20.85
C GLY A 219 -37.47 -13.31 -19.72
N ALA A 220 -36.18 -12.95 -19.75
CA ALA A 220 -35.50 -12.18 -18.71
C ALA A 220 -35.70 -12.74 -17.28
N PRO A 221 -35.48 -14.05 -17.04
CA PRO A 221 -35.72 -14.65 -15.73
C PRO A 221 -34.78 -14.06 -14.67
N LEU A 222 -35.28 -13.97 -13.44
CA LEU A 222 -34.42 -13.96 -12.26
C LEU A 222 -34.08 -15.42 -11.95
N ASP A 223 -32.88 -15.68 -11.45
CA ASP A 223 -32.44 -17.02 -11.07
C ASP A 223 -33.45 -17.74 -10.16
N ALA A 224 -33.63 -19.04 -10.40
CA ALA A 224 -34.52 -19.88 -9.59
C ALA A 224 -33.70 -20.57 -8.49
N GLY A 225 -34.21 -20.54 -7.25
CA GLY A 225 -33.56 -21.18 -6.11
C GLY A 225 -32.32 -20.43 -5.61
N GLU A 226 -31.43 -21.16 -4.94
CA GLU A 226 -30.17 -20.62 -4.42
C GLU A 226 -29.12 -20.55 -5.54
N VAL A 227 -28.51 -19.38 -5.70
CA VAL A 227 -27.46 -19.14 -6.70
C VAL A 227 -26.10 -19.50 -6.09
N PRO A 228 -25.28 -20.35 -6.74
CA PRO A 228 -23.91 -20.59 -6.30
C PRO A 228 -23.11 -19.31 -6.16
N GLN A 229 -22.48 -19.09 -5.02
CA GLN A 229 -21.69 -17.88 -4.75
C GLN A 229 -20.24 -18.09 -5.19
N VAL A 230 -19.60 -17.04 -5.68
CA VAL A 230 -18.15 -17.07 -5.91
C VAL A 230 -17.47 -17.16 -4.54
N VAL A 231 -16.65 -18.18 -4.35
CA VAL A 231 -15.88 -18.40 -3.10
C VAL A 231 -14.40 -18.07 -3.26
N GLU A 232 -13.89 -18.12 -4.49
CA GLU A 232 -12.50 -17.81 -4.80
C GLU A 232 -12.38 -17.29 -6.24
N LEU A 233 -11.46 -16.34 -6.45
CA LEU A 233 -11.08 -15.85 -7.77
C LEU A 233 -9.57 -16.02 -7.95
N GLU A 234 -9.17 -16.73 -9.01
CA GLU A 234 -7.78 -16.96 -9.35
C GLU A 234 -7.40 -16.17 -10.61
N LEU A 235 -6.32 -15.39 -10.53
CA LEU A 235 -5.67 -14.77 -11.67
C LEU A 235 -4.38 -15.52 -12.02
N TYR A 236 -4.16 -15.72 -13.31
CA TYR A 236 -2.95 -16.33 -13.84
C TYR A 236 -2.36 -15.52 -15.01
N PRO A 237 -1.02 -15.52 -15.17
CA PRO A 237 -0.03 -16.14 -14.29
C PRO A 237 0.03 -15.46 -12.91
N LYS A 238 0.66 -16.13 -11.92
CA LYS A 238 0.82 -15.56 -10.56
C LYS A 238 1.81 -14.37 -10.51
N GLY A 239 2.54 -14.14 -11.59
CA GLY A 239 3.34 -12.96 -11.82
C GLY A 239 4.13 -13.08 -13.12
N ALA A 240 4.86 -12.04 -13.49
CA ALA A 240 5.76 -12.07 -14.63
C ALA A 240 6.92 -11.08 -14.46
N VAL A 241 8.07 -11.42 -15.04
CA VAL A 241 9.22 -10.51 -15.22
C VAL A 241 9.39 -10.30 -16.73
N LEU A 242 8.96 -9.13 -17.20
CA LEU A 242 8.91 -8.76 -18.61
C LEU A 242 10.22 -8.07 -19.04
N ASP A 243 10.72 -8.46 -20.21
CA ASP A 243 12.01 -8.04 -20.75
C ASP A 243 11.86 -6.94 -21.81
N GLY A 244 11.73 -5.71 -21.35
CA GLY A 244 11.63 -4.53 -22.19
C GLY A 244 10.21 -4.16 -22.62
N GLN A 245 10.08 -2.89 -22.99
CA GLN A 245 8.83 -2.28 -23.46
C GLN A 245 8.22 -3.03 -24.65
N GLY A 246 6.89 -3.15 -24.66
CA GLY A 246 6.11 -3.84 -25.69
C GLY A 246 6.07 -5.36 -25.52
N THR A 247 6.76 -5.94 -24.54
CA THR A 247 6.59 -7.35 -24.18
C THR A 247 5.20 -7.56 -23.60
N THR A 248 4.50 -8.59 -24.05
CA THR A 248 3.12 -8.89 -23.63
C THR A 248 3.01 -10.19 -22.85
N GLN A 249 1.99 -10.27 -22.01
CA GLN A 249 1.60 -11.48 -21.28
C GLN A 249 0.07 -11.55 -21.21
N LYS A 250 -0.53 -12.64 -21.72
CA LYS A 250 -1.96 -12.90 -21.58
C LYS A 250 -2.28 -13.28 -20.13
N LEU A 251 -3.53 -13.03 -19.73
CA LEU A 251 -4.11 -13.36 -18.43
C LEU A 251 -5.33 -14.28 -18.60
N THR A 252 -5.52 -15.16 -17.63
CA THR A 252 -6.77 -15.95 -17.49
C THR A 252 -7.26 -15.84 -16.07
N VAL A 253 -8.59 -15.82 -15.91
CA VAL A 253 -9.27 -15.66 -14.62
C VAL A 253 -10.23 -16.81 -14.43
N ARG A 254 -10.10 -17.52 -13.32
CA ARG A 254 -10.96 -18.64 -12.95
C ARG A 254 -11.71 -18.30 -11.66
N ALA A 255 -13.04 -18.40 -11.69
CA ALA A 255 -13.88 -18.29 -10.51
C ALA A 255 -14.27 -19.69 -10.02
N LYS A 256 -14.17 -19.94 -8.71
CA LYS A 256 -14.69 -21.15 -8.05
C LYS A 256 -15.97 -20.81 -7.30
N TYR A 257 -16.94 -21.71 -7.34
CA TYR A 257 -18.27 -21.51 -6.78
C TYR A 257 -18.54 -22.42 -5.57
N SER A 258 -19.52 -22.02 -4.75
CA SER A 258 -19.90 -22.72 -3.52
C SER A 258 -20.49 -24.12 -3.73
N ASP A 259 -20.89 -24.45 -4.95
CA ASP A 259 -21.36 -25.79 -5.34
C ASP A 259 -20.22 -26.72 -5.78
N GLY A 260 -18.97 -26.26 -5.72
CA GLY A 260 -17.77 -27.00 -6.10
C GLY A 260 -17.40 -26.88 -7.58
N THR A 261 -18.19 -26.19 -8.40
CA THR A 261 -17.85 -25.93 -9.81
C THR A 261 -16.85 -24.77 -9.95
N ASP A 262 -16.19 -24.71 -11.10
CA ASP A 262 -15.37 -23.56 -11.51
C ASP A 262 -15.68 -23.13 -12.94
N ARG A 263 -15.32 -21.90 -13.28
CA ARG A 263 -15.53 -21.32 -14.61
C ARG A 263 -14.40 -20.38 -14.99
N ASP A 264 -13.99 -20.43 -16.26
CA ASP A 264 -13.26 -19.33 -16.89
C ASP A 264 -14.17 -18.11 -17.00
N VAL A 265 -13.81 -17.05 -16.30
CA VAL A 265 -14.52 -15.77 -16.27
C VAL A 265 -13.69 -14.65 -16.88
N THR A 266 -12.62 -14.97 -17.63
CA THR A 266 -11.68 -14.00 -18.22
C THR A 266 -12.39 -12.93 -19.03
N SER A 267 -13.35 -13.30 -19.89
CA SER A 267 -14.08 -12.33 -20.72
C SER A 267 -15.12 -11.50 -19.95
N LEU A 268 -15.47 -11.93 -18.73
CA LEU A 268 -16.36 -11.23 -17.80
C LEU A 268 -15.59 -10.41 -16.76
N ALA A 269 -14.29 -10.63 -16.63
CA ALA A 269 -13.45 -9.93 -15.67
C ALA A 269 -13.08 -8.52 -16.15
N GLN A 270 -12.94 -7.61 -15.19
CA GLN A 270 -12.34 -6.31 -15.41
C GLN A 270 -10.87 -6.34 -15.01
N PHE A 271 -9.97 -5.95 -15.91
CA PHE A 271 -8.55 -5.84 -15.62
C PHE A 271 -8.15 -4.40 -15.31
N ILE A 272 -7.29 -4.21 -14.32
CA ILE A 272 -6.83 -2.92 -13.83
C ILE A 272 -5.34 -3.02 -13.46
N SER A 273 -4.53 -2.06 -13.88
CA SER A 273 -3.17 -1.87 -13.35
C SER A 273 -3.18 -0.78 -12.28
N ASN A 274 -2.41 -0.96 -11.21
CA ASN A 274 -2.16 0.11 -10.25
C ASN A 274 -1.00 1.05 -10.67
N ASN A 275 -0.26 0.70 -11.72
CA ASN A 275 0.88 1.47 -12.23
C ASN A 275 1.03 1.29 -13.75
N ASP A 276 0.20 2.02 -14.50
CA ASP A 276 0.23 2.04 -15.97
C ASP A 276 1.56 2.53 -16.55
N ASN A 277 2.36 3.28 -15.77
CA ASN A 277 3.70 3.70 -16.22
C ASN A 277 4.65 2.49 -16.38
N SER A 278 4.46 1.44 -15.60
CA SER A 278 5.28 0.22 -15.70
C SER A 278 4.61 -0.86 -16.54
N ALA A 279 3.32 -1.15 -16.33
CA ALA A 279 2.60 -2.09 -17.19
C ALA A 279 1.11 -1.72 -17.27
N THR A 280 0.56 -1.75 -18.49
CA THR A 280 -0.85 -1.48 -18.77
C THR A 280 -1.61 -2.78 -19.01
N THR A 281 -2.95 -2.73 -18.93
CA THR A 281 -3.81 -3.88 -19.25
C THR A 281 -4.82 -3.53 -20.33
N SER A 282 -4.98 -4.41 -21.31
CA SER A 282 -6.10 -4.34 -22.25
C SER A 282 -7.38 -4.91 -21.60
N PRO A 283 -8.57 -4.55 -22.14
CA PRO A 283 -9.81 -5.20 -21.73
C PRO A 283 -9.74 -6.72 -21.84
N ASP A 284 -9.09 -7.28 -22.85
CA ASP A 284 -9.08 -8.73 -23.10
C ASP A 284 -8.05 -9.50 -22.25
N GLY A 285 -7.52 -8.86 -21.21
CA GLY A 285 -6.59 -9.49 -20.28
C GLY A 285 -5.19 -9.64 -20.86
N VAL A 286 -4.69 -8.66 -21.62
CA VAL A 286 -3.29 -8.63 -22.06
C VAL A 286 -2.55 -7.56 -21.27
N VAL A 287 -1.49 -7.96 -20.57
CA VAL A 287 -0.55 -7.04 -19.93
C VAL A 287 0.51 -6.63 -20.95
N GLU A 288 0.81 -5.35 -21.05
CA GLU A 288 1.88 -4.82 -21.91
C GLU A 288 2.91 -4.05 -21.07
N ALA A 289 4.18 -4.43 -21.19
CA ALA A 289 5.30 -3.76 -20.55
C ALA A 289 5.49 -2.34 -21.10
N GLN A 290 5.60 -1.37 -20.20
CA GLN A 290 5.90 0.02 -20.50
C GLN A 290 7.33 0.37 -20.02
N ASN A 291 7.46 1.25 -19.03
CA ASN A 291 8.76 1.65 -18.48
C ASN A 291 9.23 0.69 -17.38
N ARG A 292 10.53 0.76 -17.05
CA ARG A 292 11.11 0.02 -15.92
C ARG A 292 10.30 0.28 -14.64
N GLY A 293 10.01 -0.78 -13.90
CA GLY A 293 9.36 -0.70 -12.59
C GLY A 293 8.50 -1.93 -12.33
N GLU A 294 7.52 -1.78 -11.45
CA GLU A 294 6.58 -2.84 -11.12
C GLU A 294 5.15 -2.34 -11.16
N ALA A 295 4.24 -3.22 -11.55
CA ALA A 295 2.81 -3.00 -11.53
C ALA A 295 2.12 -4.20 -10.91
N PHE A 296 1.08 -3.95 -10.15
CA PHE A 296 0.17 -4.98 -9.69
C PHE A 296 -1.04 -5.00 -10.60
N ILE A 297 -1.20 -6.10 -11.32
CA ILE A 297 -2.29 -6.30 -12.26
C ILE A 297 -3.40 -7.04 -11.56
N MET A 298 -4.59 -6.45 -11.57
CA MET A 298 -5.76 -6.97 -10.88
C MET A 298 -6.82 -7.44 -11.87
N ALA A 299 -7.55 -8.47 -11.46
CA ALA A 299 -8.78 -8.91 -12.08
C ALA A 299 -9.93 -8.80 -11.07
N ARG A 300 -11.04 -8.22 -11.50
CA ARG A 300 -12.28 -8.14 -10.74
C ARG A 300 -13.38 -8.92 -11.43
N TYR A 301 -14.05 -9.78 -10.67
CA TYR A 301 -15.25 -10.51 -11.08
C TYR A 301 -16.17 -10.62 -9.85
N ASP A 302 -17.44 -10.28 -10.03
CA ASP A 302 -18.41 -10.18 -8.93
C ASP A 302 -17.90 -9.26 -7.79
N THR A 303 -17.90 -9.72 -6.55
CA THR A 303 -17.44 -9.03 -5.36
C THR A 303 -15.96 -9.24 -5.09
N HIS A 304 -15.28 -10.05 -5.91
CA HIS A 304 -13.90 -10.47 -5.70
C HIS A 304 -12.94 -9.65 -6.56
N THR A 305 -11.82 -9.27 -5.95
CA THR A 305 -10.66 -8.71 -6.65
C THR A 305 -9.44 -9.55 -6.27
N VAL A 306 -8.65 -9.94 -7.26
CA VAL A 306 -7.38 -10.64 -7.10
C VAL A 306 -6.33 -9.91 -7.91
N GLY A 307 -5.05 -10.00 -7.55
CA GLY A 307 -3.99 -9.44 -8.37
C GLY A 307 -2.68 -10.22 -8.31
N SER A 308 -1.82 -9.94 -9.30
CA SER A 308 -0.53 -10.56 -9.52
C SER A 308 0.51 -9.47 -9.80
N GLN A 309 1.76 -9.68 -9.36
CA GLN A 309 2.84 -8.72 -9.58
C GLN A 309 3.52 -8.93 -10.95
N PHE A 310 3.72 -7.83 -11.65
CA PHE A 310 4.43 -7.76 -12.92
C PHE A 310 5.62 -6.81 -12.78
N ILE A 311 6.81 -7.29 -13.08
CA ILE A 311 8.06 -6.51 -13.07
C ILE A 311 8.45 -6.25 -14.52
N VAL A 312 8.80 -5.01 -14.84
CA VAL A 312 9.30 -4.62 -16.16
C VAL A 312 10.75 -4.19 -16.02
N LEU A 313 11.62 -4.88 -16.75
CA LEU A 313 13.05 -4.61 -16.80
C LEU A 313 13.41 -3.94 -18.14
N PRO A 314 14.48 -3.13 -18.19
CA PRO A 314 15.05 -2.71 -19.46
C PRO A 314 15.46 -3.91 -20.31
N LYS A 315 15.23 -3.81 -21.61
CA LYS A 315 15.46 -4.91 -22.55
C LYS A 315 16.91 -5.39 -22.51
N GLY A 316 17.12 -6.68 -22.27
CA GLY A 316 18.45 -7.30 -22.30
C GLY A 316 19.40 -6.82 -21.19
N LEU A 317 18.86 -6.20 -20.13
CA LEU A 317 19.65 -5.69 -19.00
C LEU A 317 20.51 -6.80 -18.39
N GLN A 318 21.83 -6.69 -18.56
CA GLN A 318 22.78 -7.54 -17.83
C GLN A 318 22.89 -7.04 -16.40
N PHE A 319 22.77 -7.96 -15.44
CA PHE A 319 22.84 -7.63 -14.02
C PHE A 319 23.66 -8.70 -13.31
N THR A 320 24.58 -8.25 -12.47
CA THR A 320 25.33 -9.10 -11.55
C THR A 320 25.21 -8.48 -10.17
N TRP A 321 24.72 -9.27 -9.22
CA TRP A 321 24.61 -8.82 -7.84
C TRP A 321 26.01 -8.67 -7.25
N ALA A 322 26.33 -7.47 -6.74
CA ALA A 322 27.53 -7.30 -5.92
C ALA A 322 27.20 -7.74 -4.49
N GLU A 323 27.92 -8.76 -4.01
CA GLU A 323 27.72 -9.29 -2.67
C GLU A 323 27.77 -8.18 -1.62
N THR A 324 26.64 -7.97 -0.95
CA THR A 324 26.43 -6.92 0.04
C THR A 324 26.09 -7.59 1.37
N PRO A 325 26.83 -7.31 2.46
CA PRO A 325 26.54 -7.91 3.76
C PRO A 325 25.13 -7.55 4.24
N ALA A 326 24.42 -8.50 4.85
CA ALA A 326 23.17 -8.24 5.59
C ALA A 326 23.49 -8.10 7.08
N ASN A 327 22.86 -7.14 7.78
CA ASN A 327 22.96 -7.05 9.24
C ASN A 327 21.90 -7.93 9.90
N ASN A 328 20.70 -8.00 9.32
CA ASN A 328 19.61 -8.83 9.81
C ASN A 328 18.64 -9.26 8.69
N TYR A 329 17.55 -9.92 9.07
CA TYR A 329 16.53 -10.46 8.16
C TYR A 329 15.85 -9.41 7.27
N ILE A 330 15.82 -8.14 7.68
CA ILE A 330 15.25 -7.05 6.88
C ILE A 330 16.09 -6.88 5.61
N ASP A 331 17.41 -6.89 5.77
CA ASP A 331 18.34 -6.71 4.65
C ASP A 331 18.24 -7.88 3.67
N GLU A 332 18.15 -9.11 4.17
CA GLU A 332 17.98 -10.31 3.35
C GLU A 332 16.73 -10.21 2.46
N LEU A 333 15.58 -9.85 3.05
CA LEU A 333 14.31 -9.75 2.34
C LEU A 333 14.25 -8.54 1.39
N ILE A 334 14.93 -7.44 1.72
CA ILE A 334 15.12 -6.31 0.81
C ILE A 334 16.01 -6.74 -0.36
N TYR A 335 17.11 -7.43 -0.13
CA TYR A 335 18.03 -7.86 -1.18
C TYR A 335 17.39 -8.87 -2.13
N ASP A 336 16.58 -9.79 -1.63
CA ASP A 336 15.82 -10.70 -2.48
C ASP A 336 14.85 -9.96 -3.41
N LYS A 337 14.19 -8.91 -2.90
CA LYS A 337 13.37 -8.03 -3.73
C LYS A 337 14.21 -7.25 -4.75
N LEU A 338 15.31 -6.63 -4.34
CA LEU A 338 16.16 -5.81 -5.22
C LEU A 338 16.85 -6.64 -6.31
N LYS A 339 17.25 -7.89 -6.02
CA LYS A 339 17.76 -8.86 -7.02
C LYS A 339 16.74 -9.14 -8.11
N LYS A 340 15.46 -9.36 -7.75
CA LYS A 340 14.35 -9.54 -8.72
C LYS A 340 14.18 -8.31 -9.63
N LEU A 341 14.44 -7.11 -9.10
CA LEU A 341 14.36 -5.83 -9.83
C LEU A 341 15.64 -5.44 -10.58
N ARG A 342 16.73 -6.23 -10.44
CA ARG A 342 18.06 -5.91 -10.95
C ARG A 342 18.56 -4.55 -10.47
N ILE A 343 18.40 -4.30 -9.16
CA ILE A 343 18.81 -3.07 -8.47
C ILE A 343 19.86 -3.43 -7.43
N GLN A 344 20.98 -2.72 -7.42
CA GLN A 344 21.95 -2.74 -6.33
C GLN A 344 21.56 -1.69 -5.28
N PRO A 345 21.51 -2.03 -3.98
CA PRO A 345 21.34 -1.01 -2.93
C PRO A 345 22.47 0.02 -2.96
N SER A 346 22.22 1.22 -2.45
CA SER A 346 23.26 2.22 -2.24
C SER A 346 24.29 1.77 -1.20
N GLU A 347 25.40 2.49 -1.13
CA GLU A 347 26.39 2.30 -0.06
C GLU A 347 25.83 2.73 1.31
N LEU A 348 26.55 2.37 2.38
CA LEU A 348 26.25 2.89 3.72
C LEU A 348 26.44 4.40 3.80
N CYS A 349 25.60 5.04 4.60
CA CYS A 349 25.80 6.42 5.01
C CYS A 349 27.02 6.57 5.93
N SER A 350 27.57 7.78 5.99
CA SER A 350 28.65 8.11 6.91
C SER A 350 28.20 8.02 8.37
N ASP A 351 29.15 8.00 9.30
CA ASP A 351 28.83 8.03 10.73
C ASP A 351 28.13 9.32 11.16
N GLU A 352 28.46 10.45 10.52
CA GLU A 352 27.83 11.75 10.76
C GLU A 352 26.35 11.73 10.34
N GLU A 353 26.08 11.19 9.15
CA GLU A 353 24.72 11.00 8.63
C GLU A 353 23.92 10.04 9.52
N PHE A 354 24.50 8.89 9.87
CA PHE A 354 23.86 7.91 10.76
C PHE A 354 23.51 8.51 12.12
N LEU A 355 24.47 9.19 12.76
CA LEU A 355 24.30 9.79 14.07
C LEU A 355 23.15 10.80 14.07
N ARG A 356 23.12 11.67 13.05
CA ARG A 356 22.04 12.65 12.85
C ARG A 356 20.69 11.96 12.67
N ARG A 357 20.64 11.01 11.75
CA ARG A 357 19.41 10.31 11.36
C ARG A 357 18.80 9.56 12.52
N ALA A 358 19.62 8.79 13.25
CA ALA A 358 19.17 8.03 14.41
C ALA A 358 18.65 8.94 15.53
N HIS A 359 19.31 10.06 15.82
CA HIS A 359 18.84 11.02 16.81
C HIS A 359 17.50 11.67 16.40
N LEU A 360 17.39 12.14 15.16
CA LEU A 360 16.15 12.77 14.67
C LEU A 360 14.98 11.78 14.60
N ASP A 361 15.22 10.53 14.19
CA ASP A 361 14.15 9.54 14.06
C ASP A 361 13.75 8.93 15.40
N ILE A 362 14.71 8.50 16.23
CA ILE A 362 14.40 7.73 17.44
C ILE A 362 13.93 8.66 18.58
N VAL A 363 14.58 9.83 18.73
CA VAL A 363 14.36 10.74 19.88
C VAL A 363 13.93 12.16 19.50
N GLY A 364 13.93 12.51 18.21
CA GLY A 364 13.50 13.81 17.72
C GLY A 364 14.29 14.99 18.29
N VAL A 365 15.59 14.79 18.50
CA VAL A 365 16.56 15.84 18.84
C VAL A 365 17.77 15.70 17.94
N LEU A 366 18.61 16.73 17.89
CA LEU A 366 19.95 16.61 17.31
C LEU A 366 20.92 16.10 18.39
N PRO A 367 22.01 15.41 18.04
CA PRO A 367 23.06 15.10 19.01
C PRO A 367 23.69 16.40 19.51
N THR A 368 24.06 16.40 20.78
CA THR A 368 24.96 17.39 21.37
C THR A 368 26.37 17.27 20.80
N VAL A 369 27.18 18.32 20.97
CA VAL A 369 28.59 18.31 20.54
C VAL A 369 29.38 17.21 21.26
N ASP A 370 29.09 16.96 22.54
CA ASP A 370 29.73 15.89 23.31
C ASP A 370 29.33 14.49 22.82
N GLU A 371 28.04 14.28 22.50
CA GLU A 371 27.56 13.03 21.89
C GLU A 371 28.20 12.80 20.51
N TYR A 372 28.34 13.85 19.69
CA TYR A 372 29.06 13.81 18.42
C TYR A 372 30.52 13.39 18.62
N SER A 373 31.26 14.10 19.47
CA SER A 373 32.68 13.80 19.72
C SER A 373 32.88 12.38 20.25
N ARG A 374 32.03 11.93 21.19
CA ARG A 374 32.07 10.56 21.72
C ARG A 374 31.84 9.52 20.62
N PHE A 375 30.84 9.71 19.77
CA PHE A 375 30.49 8.74 18.73
C PHE A 375 31.54 8.67 17.62
N MET A 376 32.12 9.82 17.23
CA MET A 376 33.19 9.86 16.22
C MET A 376 34.51 9.24 16.73
N GLN A 377 34.77 9.31 18.03
CA GLN A 377 35.95 8.69 18.64
C GLN A 377 35.79 7.19 18.89
N ASP A 378 34.56 6.68 19.03
CA ASP A 378 34.30 5.25 19.21
C ASP A 378 34.66 4.47 17.93
N GLN A 379 35.54 3.48 18.08
CA GLN A 379 36.02 2.58 17.01
C GLN A 379 35.41 1.18 17.13
N ALA A 380 34.50 0.95 18.08
CA ALA A 380 33.85 -0.34 18.24
C ALA A 380 33.02 -0.66 16.98
N PRO A 381 33.12 -1.91 16.44
CA PRO A 381 32.40 -2.29 15.23
C PRO A 381 30.88 -2.29 15.39
N ASP A 382 30.38 -2.35 16.62
CA ASP A 382 28.96 -2.32 17.00
C ASP A 382 28.48 -0.96 17.54
N LYS A 383 29.27 0.11 17.37
CA LYS A 383 28.93 1.44 17.94
C LYS A 383 27.57 1.98 17.49
N ARG A 384 27.15 1.65 16.26
CA ARG A 384 25.85 2.06 15.71
C ARG A 384 24.69 1.36 16.43
N ASP A 385 24.82 0.06 16.67
CA ASP A 385 23.86 -0.74 17.43
C ASP A 385 23.75 -0.26 18.88
N ARG A 386 24.90 -0.01 19.53
CA ARG A 386 24.96 0.54 20.89
C ARG A 386 24.30 1.91 20.98
N LEU A 387 24.46 2.76 19.97
CA LEU A 387 23.77 4.05 19.90
C LEU A 387 22.25 3.86 19.81
N VAL A 388 21.78 2.94 18.96
CA VAL A 388 20.33 2.64 18.85
C VAL A 388 19.78 2.20 20.20
N ASP A 389 20.47 1.29 20.89
CA ASP A 389 20.08 0.83 22.23
C ASP A 389 20.02 1.97 23.24
N GLU A 390 21.03 2.85 23.25
CA GLU A 390 21.05 4.06 24.11
C GLU A 390 19.86 4.98 23.82
N LEU A 391 19.55 5.23 22.55
CA LEU A 391 18.46 6.12 22.14
C LEU A 391 17.07 5.56 22.45
N LEU A 392 16.89 4.23 22.39
CA LEU A 392 15.62 3.57 22.73
C LEU A 392 15.26 3.70 24.21
N ASP A 393 16.25 3.86 25.09
CA ASP A 393 16.05 4.01 26.53
C ASP A 393 15.91 5.46 27.00
N ARG A 394 16.07 6.42 26.09
CA ARG A 394 15.83 7.83 26.36
C ARG A 394 14.35 8.13 26.54
N LYS A 395 14.04 9.05 27.47
CA LYS A 395 12.66 9.58 27.65
C LYS A 395 12.14 10.22 26.35
N GLU A 396 13.03 10.76 25.54
CA GLU A 396 12.66 11.43 24.29
C GLU A 396 12.07 10.48 23.26
N PHE A 397 12.43 9.18 23.29
CA PHE A 397 11.79 8.14 22.49
C PHE A 397 10.30 8.04 22.81
N VAL A 398 9.97 8.01 24.10
CA VAL A 398 8.58 8.01 24.57
C VAL A 398 7.83 9.24 24.09
N GLU A 399 8.45 10.42 24.16
CA GLU A 399 7.79 11.67 23.74
C GLU A 399 7.44 11.67 22.23
N ILE A 400 8.31 11.13 21.37
CA ILE A 400 8.03 11.00 19.93
C ILE A 400 6.88 10.05 19.65
N TRP A 401 6.88 8.87 20.29
CA TRP A 401 5.84 7.88 20.04
C TRP A 401 4.51 8.24 20.69
N VAL A 402 4.51 8.92 21.83
CA VAL A 402 3.29 9.50 22.42
C VAL A 402 2.70 10.57 21.51
N MET A 403 3.52 11.45 20.93
CA MET A 403 3.04 12.45 19.97
C MET A 403 2.35 11.79 18.78
N LYS A 404 2.99 10.78 18.17
CA LYS A 404 2.46 10.04 17.01
C LYS A 404 1.18 9.27 17.34
N TRP A 405 1.16 8.53 18.44
CA TRP A 405 -0.03 7.83 18.89
C TRP A 405 -1.16 8.79 19.25
N ALA A 406 -0.84 9.95 19.85
CA ALA A 406 -1.85 10.97 20.14
C ALA A 406 -2.51 11.53 18.88
N GLU A 407 -1.82 11.56 17.73
CA GLU A 407 -2.40 11.90 16.43
C GLU A 407 -3.40 10.84 15.98
N LEU A 408 -2.99 9.58 15.92
CA LEU A 408 -3.85 8.45 15.52
C LEU A 408 -5.06 8.26 16.45
N LEU A 409 -4.89 8.57 17.74
CA LEU A 409 -5.92 8.47 18.76
C LEU A 409 -6.74 9.76 18.94
N GLN A 410 -6.52 10.76 18.08
CA GLN A 410 -7.24 12.04 18.05
C GLN A 410 -7.27 12.75 19.42
N ILE A 411 -6.16 12.75 20.17
CA ILE A 411 -6.11 13.36 21.52
C ILE A 411 -6.13 14.88 21.42
N ARG A 412 -7.32 15.46 21.66
CA ARG A 412 -7.57 16.90 21.64
C ARG A 412 -8.78 17.29 22.50
N THR A 413 -8.89 18.57 22.83
CA THR A 413 -10.13 19.10 23.38
C THR A 413 -11.23 19.23 22.31
N THR A 414 -12.46 18.88 22.67
CA THR A 414 -13.65 19.00 21.81
C THR A 414 -14.84 19.52 22.63
N ARG A 415 -16.03 19.60 22.03
CA ARG A 415 -17.25 19.90 22.80
C ARG A 415 -17.58 18.80 23.83
N ALA A 416 -17.20 17.56 23.56
CA ALA A 416 -17.43 16.42 24.44
C ALA A 416 -16.24 16.12 25.37
N VAL A 417 -15.02 16.43 24.94
CA VAL A 417 -13.77 16.16 25.68
C VAL A 417 -13.23 17.44 26.31
N THR A 418 -13.34 17.55 27.63
CA THR A 418 -12.78 18.68 28.37
C THR A 418 -11.25 18.64 28.43
N TYR A 419 -10.61 19.75 28.76
CA TYR A 419 -9.15 19.80 28.93
C TYR A 419 -8.64 18.80 29.97
N LYS A 420 -9.36 18.61 31.08
CA LYS A 420 -9.00 17.63 32.11
C LYS A 420 -9.08 16.20 31.57
N SER A 421 -10.14 15.85 30.83
CA SER A 421 -10.31 14.51 30.27
C SER A 421 -9.23 14.21 29.21
N MET A 422 -8.98 15.17 28.30
CA MET A 422 -7.91 15.08 27.30
C MET A 422 -6.54 14.89 27.96
N LEU A 423 -6.20 15.69 28.99
CA LEU A 423 -4.91 15.57 29.66
C LEU A 423 -4.73 14.24 30.39
N ARG A 424 -5.79 13.71 31.02
CA ARG A 424 -5.78 12.37 31.61
C ARG A 424 -5.55 11.30 30.55
N TYR A 425 -6.18 11.43 29.39
CA TYR A 425 -6.02 10.49 28.28
C TYR A 425 -4.60 10.53 27.69
N TYR A 426 -4.05 11.73 27.50
CA TYR A 426 -2.66 11.91 27.09
C TYR A 426 -1.67 11.28 28.09
N ASN A 427 -1.87 11.52 29.39
CA ASN A 427 -1.00 10.97 30.43
C ASN A 427 -1.12 9.44 30.55
N TRP A 428 -2.30 8.87 30.30
CA TRP A 428 -2.47 7.42 30.21
C TRP A 428 -1.64 6.85 29.06
N LEU A 429 -1.75 7.43 27.85
CA LEU A 429 -0.95 7.01 26.69
C LEU A 429 0.56 7.13 26.99
N GLN A 430 0.97 8.25 27.62
CA GLN A 430 2.36 8.43 28.04
C GLN A 430 2.83 7.34 29.01
N GLY A 431 2.01 6.97 29.98
CA GLY A 431 2.32 5.89 30.93
C GLY A 431 2.45 4.52 30.26
N GLN A 432 1.57 4.22 29.30
CA GLN A 432 1.59 2.97 28.53
C GLN A 432 2.88 2.83 27.72
N VAL A 433 3.24 3.87 26.95
CA VAL A 433 4.46 3.88 26.13
C VAL A 433 5.72 3.90 27.00
N ALA A 434 5.74 4.70 28.07
CA ALA A 434 6.89 4.77 28.98
C ALA A 434 7.19 3.44 29.68
N SER A 435 6.16 2.66 29.98
CA SER A 435 6.28 1.36 30.64
C SER A 435 6.53 0.21 29.64
N ASN A 436 6.69 0.52 28.34
CA ASN A 436 6.79 -0.45 27.24
C ASN A 436 5.70 -1.53 27.31
N VAL A 437 4.45 -1.13 27.58
CA VAL A 437 3.34 -2.07 27.60
C VAL A 437 3.21 -2.68 26.20
N PRO A 438 3.09 -4.02 26.08
CA PRO A 438 2.83 -4.68 24.81
C PRO A 438 1.69 -4.02 24.03
N MET A 439 1.92 -3.77 22.74
CA MET A 439 0.97 -3.02 21.92
C MET A 439 -0.40 -3.71 21.84
N ASP A 440 -0.46 -5.04 21.84
CA ASP A 440 -1.72 -5.78 21.90
C ASP A 440 -2.50 -5.48 23.18
N LYS A 441 -1.83 -5.46 24.34
CA LYS A 441 -2.46 -5.17 25.63
C LYS A 441 -2.93 -3.74 25.74
N MET A 442 -2.14 -2.78 25.28
CA MET A 442 -2.54 -1.37 25.24
C MET A 442 -3.79 -1.17 24.38
N VAL A 443 -3.86 -1.82 23.20
CA VAL A 443 -5.02 -1.72 22.30
C VAL A 443 -6.24 -2.45 22.87
N GLN A 444 -6.06 -3.63 23.47
CA GLN A 444 -7.14 -4.34 24.15
C GLN A 444 -7.73 -3.52 25.29
N GLU A 445 -6.88 -2.93 26.14
CA GLU A 445 -7.31 -2.05 27.25
C GLU A 445 -8.08 -0.82 26.72
N LEU A 446 -7.57 -0.19 25.66
CA LEU A 446 -8.19 0.97 25.04
C LEU A 446 -9.61 0.67 24.52
N LEU A 447 -9.74 -0.38 23.70
CA LEU A 447 -10.98 -0.72 23.01
C LEU A 447 -12.00 -1.39 23.95
N ALA A 448 -11.56 -2.14 24.96
CA ALA A 448 -12.45 -2.73 25.96
C ALA A 448 -12.82 -1.77 27.11
N SER A 449 -12.36 -0.51 27.06
CA SER A 449 -12.46 0.42 28.18
C SER A 449 -13.90 0.73 28.61
N ASN A 450 -14.11 0.71 29.93
CA ASN A 450 -15.35 1.05 30.62
C ASN A 450 -15.02 1.88 31.88
N GLY A 451 -15.97 2.70 32.35
CA GLY A 451 -15.80 3.55 33.53
C GLY A 451 -15.85 5.05 33.21
N GLY A 452 -15.47 5.87 34.18
CA GLY A 452 -15.49 7.32 34.05
C GLY A 452 -14.29 7.86 33.28
N THR A 453 -14.47 8.91 32.49
CA THR A 453 -13.41 9.54 31.68
C THR A 453 -12.27 10.15 32.49
N PHE A 454 -12.41 10.29 33.81
CA PHE A 454 -11.31 10.67 34.70
C PHE A 454 -10.68 9.48 35.42
N SER A 455 -11.48 8.51 35.84
CA SER A 455 -11.03 7.32 36.58
C SER A 455 -10.40 6.25 35.68
N ASN A 456 -10.96 6.03 34.49
CA ASN A 456 -10.39 5.22 33.42
C ASN A 456 -10.20 6.10 32.17
N ALA A 457 -9.01 6.68 32.02
CA ALA A 457 -8.74 7.67 30.99
C ALA A 457 -8.81 7.13 29.55
N ALA A 458 -8.63 5.82 29.34
CA ALA A 458 -8.76 5.18 28.02
C ALA A 458 -10.17 5.35 27.42
N THR A 459 -11.19 5.47 28.27
CA THR A 459 -12.59 5.67 27.84
C THR A 459 -12.82 6.97 27.05
N ASN A 460 -11.88 7.93 27.10
CA ASN A 460 -11.94 9.15 26.29
C ASN A 460 -11.88 8.88 24.79
N TYR A 461 -11.36 7.74 24.35
CA TYR A 461 -11.42 7.31 22.95
C TYR A 461 -12.85 7.37 22.40
N TYR A 462 -13.83 6.92 23.21
CA TYR A 462 -15.26 6.93 22.87
C TYR A 462 -15.98 8.26 23.15
N GLN A 463 -15.25 9.31 23.51
CA GLN A 463 -15.74 10.68 23.64
C GLN A 463 -15.25 11.60 22.53
N THR A 464 -14.08 11.32 21.96
CA THR A 464 -13.57 12.06 20.81
C THR A 464 -14.48 11.86 19.60
N GLU A 465 -14.89 10.62 19.35
CA GLU A 465 -15.90 10.27 18.35
C GLU A 465 -17.06 9.54 19.02
N THR A 466 -18.28 9.98 18.72
CA THR A 466 -19.51 9.46 19.34
C THR A 466 -20.43 8.74 18.36
N GLU A 467 -20.24 8.95 17.06
CA GLU A 467 -21.02 8.26 16.03
C GLU A 467 -20.51 6.83 15.84
N THR A 468 -21.39 5.85 16.07
CA THR A 468 -21.06 4.40 16.01
C THR A 468 -20.34 3.99 14.73
N LEU A 469 -20.84 4.45 13.58
CA LEU A 469 -20.26 4.14 12.28
C LEU A 469 -18.85 4.74 12.17
N LYS A 470 -18.67 5.99 12.64
CA LYS A 470 -17.37 6.64 12.57
C LYS A 470 -16.34 6.04 13.51
N VAL A 471 -16.76 5.61 14.71
CA VAL A 471 -15.90 4.82 15.62
C VAL A 471 -15.44 3.53 14.94
N SER A 472 -16.36 2.81 14.29
CA SER A 472 -16.05 1.57 13.57
C SER A 472 -15.01 1.79 12.46
N GLU A 473 -15.18 2.85 11.66
CA GLU A 473 -14.21 3.24 10.64
C GLU A 473 -12.84 3.58 11.22
N ASN A 474 -12.81 4.38 12.29
CA ASN A 474 -11.56 4.80 12.92
C ASN A 474 -10.80 3.61 13.52
N VAL A 475 -11.49 2.63 14.11
CA VAL A 475 -10.87 1.41 14.64
C VAL A 475 -10.26 0.59 13.50
N ALA A 476 -10.99 0.39 12.40
CA ALA A 476 -10.47 -0.33 11.23
C ALA A 476 -9.25 0.36 10.61
N GLN A 477 -9.31 1.69 10.48
CA GLN A 477 -8.24 2.48 9.87
C GLN A 477 -6.99 2.52 10.74
N VAL A 478 -7.11 2.79 12.04
CA VAL A 478 -5.95 2.95 12.93
C VAL A 478 -5.26 1.62 13.21
N PHE A 479 -6.03 0.57 13.51
CA PHE A 479 -5.44 -0.67 14.03
C PHE A 479 -5.34 -1.80 13.00
N MET A 480 -6.05 -1.72 11.88
CA MET A 480 -5.94 -2.69 10.78
C MET A 480 -5.46 -2.06 9.47
N GLY A 481 -5.26 -0.74 9.43
CA GLY A 481 -4.78 -0.02 8.25
C GLY A 481 -5.82 0.08 7.13
N MET A 482 -7.10 -0.13 7.43
CA MET A 482 -8.14 -0.35 6.41
C MET A 482 -9.15 0.80 6.32
N ARG A 483 -9.40 1.27 5.09
CA ARG A 483 -10.43 2.28 4.77
C ARG A 483 -11.72 1.60 4.32
N ILE A 484 -12.61 1.30 5.27
CA ILE A 484 -13.88 0.63 4.98
C ILE A 484 -15.04 1.58 4.64
N GLN A 485 -14.82 2.90 4.61
CA GLN A 485 -15.90 3.91 4.50
C GLN A 485 -16.71 3.80 3.21
N CYS A 486 -16.08 3.41 2.10
CA CYS A 486 -16.82 3.22 0.84
C CYS A 486 -17.87 2.11 0.98
N ALA A 487 -17.62 1.10 1.82
CA ALA A 487 -18.53 0.00 2.13
C ALA A 487 -19.81 0.44 2.88
N GLN A 488 -19.89 1.68 3.35
CA GLN A 488 -21.08 2.21 4.02
C GLN A 488 -22.29 2.31 3.08
N CYS A 489 -22.04 2.64 1.81
CA CYS A 489 -23.11 2.95 0.83
C CYS A 489 -23.23 1.90 -0.29
N HIS A 490 -22.15 1.19 -0.62
CA HIS A 490 -22.07 0.15 -1.64
C HIS A 490 -20.86 -0.75 -1.35
N ASN A 491 -20.76 -1.96 -1.91
CA ASN A 491 -19.54 -2.76 -1.75
C ASN A 491 -18.29 -2.01 -2.23
N HIS A 492 -17.14 -2.24 -1.58
CA HIS A 492 -15.94 -1.46 -1.82
C HIS A 492 -15.43 -1.63 -3.28
N PRO A 493 -15.13 -0.52 -3.99
CA PRO A 493 -14.76 -0.53 -5.41
C PRO A 493 -13.42 -1.20 -5.71
N PHE A 494 -12.51 -1.15 -4.75
CA PHE A 494 -11.12 -1.54 -4.94
C PHE A 494 -10.60 -2.52 -3.87
N ASP A 495 -11.53 -3.13 -3.13
CA ASP A 495 -11.24 -4.04 -2.02
C ASP A 495 -12.42 -5.01 -1.81
N ARG A 496 -12.23 -6.01 -0.96
CA ARG A 496 -13.17 -7.10 -0.72
C ARG A 496 -14.35 -6.76 0.21
N TRP A 497 -14.34 -5.59 0.84
CA TRP A 497 -15.29 -5.26 1.90
C TRP A 497 -16.70 -5.01 1.36
N THR A 498 -17.67 -5.76 1.87
CA THR A 498 -19.09 -5.61 1.53
C THR A 498 -19.80 -4.66 2.48
N MET A 499 -20.99 -4.19 2.10
CA MET A 499 -21.88 -3.48 3.03
C MET A 499 -22.20 -4.34 4.27
N ASP A 500 -22.42 -5.64 4.07
CA ASP A 500 -22.67 -6.57 5.17
C ASP A 500 -21.50 -6.61 6.14
N ASP A 501 -20.26 -6.69 5.66
CA ASP A 501 -19.07 -6.66 6.52
C ASP A 501 -18.96 -5.33 7.28
N TYR A 502 -19.21 -4.20 6.62
CA TYR A 502 -19.17 -2.88 7.25
C TYR A 502 -20.15 -2.76 8.41
N TYR A 503 -21.43 -3.08 8.18
CA TYR A 503 -22.47 -2.93 9.20
C TYR A 503 -22.39 -4.02 10.28
N SER A 504 -21.91 -5.22 9.95
CA SER A 504 -21.63 -6.26 10.94
C SER A 504 -20.45 -5.91 11.84
N PHE A 505 -19.40 -5.29 11.30
CA PHE A 505 -18.30 -4.80 12.12
C PHE A 505 -18.74 -3.63 13.01
N ALA A 506 -19.53 -2.69 12.46
CA ALA A 506 -20.10 -1.59 13.22
C ALA A 506 -20.99 -2.06 14.40
N ALA A 507 -21.60 -3.25 14.30
CA ALA A 507 -22.43 -3.82 15.36
C ALA A 507 -21.68 -4.07 16.68
N PHE A 508 -20.34 -4.19 16.66
CA PHE A 508 -19.53 -4.24 17.89
C PHE A 508 -19.60 -2.97 18.73
N PHE A 509 -19.83 -1.81 18.11
CA PHE A 509 -19.81 -0.50 18.77
C PHE A 509 -21.22 0.02 19.09
N SER A 510 -22.27 -0.69 18.69
CA SER A 510 -23.67 -0.28 18.85
C SER A 510 -24.17 -0.23 20.30
N GLN A 511 -23.47 -0.87 21.24
CA GLN A 511 -23.85 -0.96 22.65
C GLN A 511 -23.06 -0.01 23.56
N ILE A 512 -22.37 0.99 23.00
CA ILE A 512 -21.62 1.97 23.80
C ILE A 512 -22.61 2.93 24.48
N GLY A 513 -22.87 2.68 25.75
CA GLY A 513 -23.64 3.55 26.64
C GLY A 513 -22.79 4.71 27.16
N ARG A 514 -23.44 5.87 27.32
CA ARG A 514 -22.83 7.09 27.88
C ARG A 514 -23.79 7.69 28.90
N LYS A 515 -23.32 7.94 30.12
CA LYS A 515 -24.08 8.69 31.15
C LYS A 515 -23.20 9.73 31.83
N GLN A 516 -23.83 10.71 32.47
CA GLN A 516 -23.12 11.72 33.25
C GLN A 516 -22.52 11.09 34.53
N GLY A 517 -21.28 11.43 34.86
CA GLY A 517 -20.68 11.12 36.16
C GLY A 517 -21.09 12.11 37.26
N GLU A 518 -20.53 11.95 38.45
CA GLU A 518 -20.78 12.90 39.56
C GLU A 518 -20.22 14.30 39.26
N ASP A 519 -19.04 14.37 38.65
CA ASP A 519 -18.51 15.62 38.09
C ASP A 519 -19.24 15.92 36.77
N PRO A 520 -19.82 17.12 36.57
CA PRO A 520 -20.47 17.53 35.32
C PRO A 520 -19.57 17.47 34.08
N ARG A 521 -18.25 17.39 34.26
CA ARG A 521 -17.25 17.27 33.19
C ARG A 521 -16.84 15.82 32.91
N GLU A 522 -17.31 14.87 33.69
CA GLU A 522 -17.01 13.44 33.53
C GLU A 522 -18.17 12.71 32.85
N LYS A 523 -17.84 11.86 31.87
CA LYS A 523 -18.78 10.89 31.31
C LYS A 523 -18.39 9.50 31.75
N ILE A 524 -19.38 8.65 32.00
CA ILE A 524 -19.20 7.23 32.26
C ILE A 524 -19.54 6.49 30.97
N ILE A 525 -18.56 5.77 30.44
CA ILE A 525 -18.71 4.86 29.30
C ILE A 525 -18.97 3.47 29.85
N PHE A 526 -19.98 2.79 29.33
CA PHE A 526 -20.37 1.46 29.80
C PHE A 526 -20.98 0.65 28.66
N ASN A 527 -20.94 -0.68 28.77
CA ASN A 527 -21.76 -1.54 27.92
C ASN A 527 -23.24 -1.40 28.30
N SER A 528 -24.07 -0.86 27.41
CA SER A 528 -25.50 -0.72 27.64
C SER A 528 -26.26 -2.06 27.56
N GLY A 529 -25.67 -3.08 26.95
CA GLY A 529 -26.31 -4.36 26.61
C GLY A 529 -27.44 -4.23 25.59
N ARG A 530 -27.65 -3.05 25.00
CA ARG A 530 -28.75 -2.75 24.07
C ARG A 530 -28.24 -1.89 22.91
N GLY A 531 -28.64 -2.24 21.69
CA GLY A 531 -28.20 -1.54 20.48
C GLY A 531 -27.97 -2.52 19.33
N GLU A 532 -28.41 -2.10 18.14
CA GLU A 532 -28.34 -2.88 16.92
C GLU A 532 -27.98 -1.96 15.75
N VAL A 533 -27.33 -2.53 14.75
CA VAL A 533 -27.06 -1.86 13.47
C VAL A 533 -27.92 -2.56 12.43
N LYS A 534 -28.64 -1.79 11.60
CA LYS A 534 -29.45 -2.32 10.51
C LYS A 534 -28.79 -2.06 9.17
N HIS A 535 -28.87 -3.02 8.27
CA HIS A 535 -28.47 -2.83 6.89
C HIS A 535 -29.40 -1.82 6.21
N PRO A 536 -28.89 -0.75 5.57
CA PRO A 536 -29.73 0.33 5.04
C PRO A 536 -30.60 -0.09 3.84
N VAL A 537 -30.17 -1.10 3.08
CA VAL A 537 -30.91 -1.62 1.92
C VAL A 537 -31.96 -2.67 2.31
N THR A 538 -31.58 -3.72 3.03
CA THR A 538 -32.47 -4.85 3.37
C THR A 538 -33.28 -4.63 4.65
N GLY A 539 -32.87 -3.69 5.52
CA GLY A 539 -33.47 -3.47 6.84
C GLY A 539 -33.13 -4.53 7.89
N ALA A 540 -32.33 -5.54 7.53
CA ALA A 540 -31.94 -6.64 8.41
C ALA A 540 -31.06 -6.13 9.57
N VAL A 541 -31.21 -6.75 10.75
CA VAL A 541 -30.31 -6.52 11.89
C VAL A 541 -29.01 -7.27 11.65
N MET A 542 -27.88 -6.56 11.69
CA MET A 542 -26.58 -7.15 11.38
C MET A 542 -25.94 -7.75 12.64
N PRO A 543 -25.63 -9.05 12.65
CA PRO A 543 -24.91 -9.67 13.76
C PRO A 543 -23.46 -9.15 13.80
N PRO A 544 -22.83 -9.00 14.98
CA PRO A 544 -21.41 -8.67 15.06
C PRO A 544 -20.56 -9.72 14.35
N LYS A 545 -19.69 -9.28 13.43
CA LYS A 545 -18.79 -10.15 12.66
C LYS A 545 -17.43 -9.48 12.54
N PHE A 546 -16.36 -10.24 12.76
CA PHE A 546 -15.01 -9.76 12.52
C PHE A 546 -14.80 -9.42 11.03
N LEU A 547 -14.08 -8.34 10.73
CA LEU A 547 -13.80 -7.99 9.33
C LEU A 547 -13.00 -9.10 8.66
N GLY A 548 -13.61 -9.75 7.67
CA GLY A 548 -13.01 -10.89 6.97
C GLY A 548 -12.84 -12.14 7.84
N GLY A 549 -13.54 -12.22 8.97
CA GLY A 549 -13.46 -13.34 9.91
C GLY A 549 -14.83 -13.90 10.29
N ALA A 550 -14.84 -14.70 11.36
CA ALA A 550 -16.03 -15.39 11.85
C ALA A 550 -17.03 -14.46 12.56
N VAL A 551 -18.25 -14.97 12.77
CA VAL A 551 -19.25 -14.40 13.67
C VAL A 551 -18.97 -14.91 15.09
N PRO A 552 -18.46 -14.10 16.02
CA PRO A 552 -18.17 -14.56 17.37
C PRO A 552 -19.41 -14.69 18.25
N ASP A 553 -19.32 -15.51 19.30
CA ASP A 553 -20.30 -15.52 20.39
C ASP A 553 -20.13 -14.29 21.30
N VAL A 554 -21.12 -13.39 21.21
CA VAL A 554 -21.21 -12.15 22.00
C VAL A 554 -22.32 -12.20 23.07
N ALA A 555 -22.99 -13.34 23.26
CA ALA A 555 -24.10 -13.43 24.20
C ALA A 555 -23.65 -13.13 25.64
N GLY A 556 -24.29 -12.14 26.28
CA GLY A 556 -23.98 -11.73 27.65
C GLY A 556 -22.62 -11.04 27.85
N LYS A 557 -21.88 -10.74 26.77
CA LYS A 557 -20.53 -10.16 26.81
C LYS A 557 -20.51 -8.71 26.33
N ASP A 558 -19.50 -7.93 26.71
CA ASP A 558 -19.21 -6.66 26.03
C ASP A 558 -18.65 -6.96 24.63
N ARG A 559 -19.42 -6.57 23.61
CA ARG A 559 -19.06 -6.78 22.20
C ARG A 559 -17.69 -6.18 21.87
N ARG A 560 -17.33 -5.06 22.49
CA ARG A 560 -16.03 -4.42 22.27
C ARG A 560 -14.88 -5.22 22.84
N GLU A 561 -15.07 -5.87 24.00
CA GLU A 561 -14.04 -6.72 24.60
C GLU A 561 -13.76 -7.94 23.71
N VAL A 562 -14.81 -8.57 23.16
CA VAL A 562 -14.68 -9.68 22.21
C VAL A 562 -13.93 -9.24 20.95
N MET A 563 -14.30 -8.09 20.37
CA MET A 563 -13.63 -7.53 19.20
C MET A 563 -12.19 -7.14 19.48
N ALA A 564 -11.91 -6.49 20.60
CA ALA A 564 -10.57 -6.04 20.97
C ALA A 564 -9.61 -7.22 21.15
N LYS A 565 -10.08 -8.32 21.78
CA LYS A 565 -9.30 -9.55 21.94
C LYS A 565 -8.95 -10.19 20.60
N TRP A 566 -9.88 -10.24 19.66
CA TRP A 566 -9.58 -10.74 18.31
C TRP A 566 -8.65 -9.78 17.55
N LEU A 567 -8.99 -8.49 17.53
CA LEU A 567 -8.29 -7.48 16.75
C LEU A 567 -6.81 -7.44 17.11
N ALA A 568 -6.50 -7.37 18.40
CA ALA A 568 -5.14 -7.33 18.91
C ALA A 568 -4.66 -8.74 19.31
N SER A 569 -4.64 -9.66 18.35
CA SER A 569 -4.14 -11.03 18.52
C SER A 569 -3.40 -11.53 17.29
N ALA A 570 -2.72 -12.67 17.44
CA ALA A 570 -2.04 -13.36 16.33
C ALA A 570 -3.03 -13.95 15.30
N GLU A 571 -4.32 -14.07 15.63
CA GLU A 571 -5.36 -14.56 14.71
C GLU A 571 -5.79 -13.49 13.70
N ASN A 572 -5.57 -12.21 14.00
CA ASN A 572 -5.92 -11.12 13.11
C ASN A 572 -4.78 -10.88 12.09
N PRO A 573 -5.02 -11.07 10.78
CA PRO A 573 -3.98 -10.95 9.76
C PRO A 573 -3.58 -9.51 9.44
N TYR A 574 -4.19 -8.51 10.07
CA TYR A 574 -3.99 -7.09 9.77
C TYR A 574 -3.28 -6.34 10.88
N PHE A 575 -3.46 -6.73 12.14
CA PHE A 575 -2.98 -5.97 13.29
C PHE A 575 -1.45 -5.83 13.33
N ALA A 576 -0.72 -6.95 13.38
CA ALA A 576 0.74 -6.92 13.42
C ALA A 576 1.36 -6.30 12.15
N PRO A 577 0.90 -6.65 10.92
CA PRO A 577 1.39 -5.99 9.70
C PRO A 577 1.12 -4.49 9.66
N ASN A 578 -0.08 -4.03 10.03
CA ASN A 578 -0.40 -2.61 10.03
C ASN A 578 0.50 -1.82 10.99
N LEU A 579 0.65 -2.30 12.22
CA LEU A 579 1.53 -1.65 13.20
C LEU A 579 2.99 -1.65 12.74
N ALA A 580 3.48 -2.76 12.20
CA ALA A 580 4.81 -2.83 11.62
C ALA A 580 5.01 -1.83 10.47
N ASN A 581 4.00 -1.68 9.61
CA ASN A 581 4.03 -0.75 8.49
C ASN A 581 4.02 0.73 8.93
N ILE A 582 3.26 1.08 9.99
CA ILE A 582 3.26 2.42 10.60
C ILE A 582 4.65 2.74 11.18
N VAL A 583 5.27 1.77 11.86
CA VAL A 583 6.62 1.94 12.42
C VAL A 583 7.65 2.08 11.31
N TRP A 584 7.61 1.21 10.30
CA TRP A 584 8.47 1.29 9.12
C TRP A 584 8.38 2.66 8.44
N ALA A 585 7.17 3.15 8.19
CA ALA A 585 6.96 4.43 7.52
C ALA A 585 7.51 5.63 8.29
N HIS A 586 7.64 5.55 9.62
CA HIS A 586 8.32 6.58 10.38
C HIS A 586 9.79 6.69 9.97
N PHE A 587 10.50 5.56 9.91
CA PHE A 587 11.95 5.52 9.65
C PHE A 587 12.31 5.68 8.17
N PHE A 588 11.44 5.27 7.25
CA PHE A 588 11.68 5.36 5.81
C PHE A 588 10.86 6.46 5.11
N GLY A 589 9.95 7.12 5.82
CA GLY A 589 9.08 8.17 5.26
C GLY A 589 7.96 7.65 4.37
N LYS A 590 7.97 6.36 4.08
CA LYS A 590 7.02 5.63 3.25
C LYS A 590 6.82 4.23 3.82
N GLY A 591 5.58 3.75 3.87
CA GLY A 591 5.29 2.38 4.29
C GLY A 591 5.66 1.36 3.20
N ILE A 592 5.83 0.10 3.61
CA ILE A 592 5.88 -1.05 2.69
C ILE A 592 4.55 -1.15 1.93
N ILE A 593 3.45 -0.82 2.62
CA ILE A 593 2.20 -0.39 1.99
C ILE A 593 2.09 1.13 2.18
N ASN A 594 1.93 1.87 1.08
CA ASN A 594 1.81 3.32 1.13
C ASN A 594 0.53 3.77 0.43
N GLU A 595 -0.36 4.54 1.05
CA GLU A 595 -0.36 5.11 2.41
C GLU A 595 -0.53 4.03 3.50
N VAL A 596 -0.03 4.28 4.72
CA VAL A 596 0.02 3.24 5.78
C VAL A 596 -1.34 2.79 6.30
N ASP A 597 -2.35 3.65 6.15
CA ASP A 597 -3.72 3.45 6.59
C ASP A 597 -4.66 3.13 5.41
N ASP A 598 -4.12 2.64 4.29
CA ASP A 598 -4.84 2.32 3.05
C ASP A 598 -4.46 0.93 2.51
N VAL A 599 -4.53 -0.06 3.39
CA VAL A 599 -4.33 -1.48 3.10
C VAL A 599 -5.54 -2.03 2.37
N ARG A 600 -5.35 -2.40 1.11
CA ARG A 600 -6.36 -3.00 0.24
C ARG A 600 -5.69 -3.88 -0.81
N ILE A 601 -6.45 -4.79 -1.42
CA ILE A 601 -5.94 -5.69 -2.48
C ILE A 601 -5.31 -4.91 -3.64
N SER A 602 -5.85 -3.72 -3.95
CA SER A 602 -5.35 -2.84 -5.01
C SER A 602 -4.18 -1.93 -4.61
N ASN A 603 -3.75 -1.99 -3.36
CA ASN A 603 -2.56 -1.33 -2.82
C ASN A 603 -1.74 -2.34 -2.00
N PRO A 604 -1.18 -3.35 -2.68
CA PRO A 604 -0.44 -4.41 -2.01
C PRO A 604 0.90 -3.89 -1.46
N PRO A 605 1.52 -4.62 -0.54
CA PRO A 605 2.89 -4.34 -0.10
C PRO A 605 3.87 -4.45 -1.27
N VAL A 606 4.79 -3.50 -1.38
CA VAL A 606 5.90 -3.56 -2.37
C VAL A 606 6.85 -4.73 -2.10
N ASN A 607 6.91 -5.18 -0.85
CA ASN A 607 7.63 -6.37 -0.40
C ASN A 607 6.76 -7.13 0.63
N ALA A 608 5.98 -8.10 0.15
CA ALA A 608 5.03 -8.85 0.97
C ALA A 608 5.73 -9.72 2.01
N GLU A 609 6.84 -10.33 1.61
CA GLU A 609 7.67 -11.20 2.44
C GLU A 609 8.27 -10.44 3.62
N LEU A 610 8.79 -9.23 3.40
CA LEU A 610 9.29 -8.36 4.46
C LEU A 610 8.19 -7.97 5.46
N LEU A 611 7.02 -7.53 4.97
CA LEU A 611 5.93 -7.12 5.85
C LEU A 611 5.41 -8.30 6.69
N ALA A 612 5.33 -9.49 6.09
CA ALA A 612 4.94 -10.70 6.78
C ALA A 612 5.95 -11.09 7.86
N GLU A 613 7.26 -11.01 7.57
CA GLU A 613 8.29 -11.35 8.55
C GLU A 613 8.35 -10.34 9.71
N LEU A 614 8.24 -9.03 9.43
CA LEU A 614 8.13 -8.01 10.48
C LEU A 614 6.94 -8.28 11.40
N ALA A 615 5.77 -8.62 10.84
CA ALA A 615 4.58 -8.95 11.60
C ALA A 615 4.73 -10.22 12.45
N ARG A 616 5.37 -11.26 11.88
CA ARG A 616 5.67 -12.51 12.56
C ARG A 616 6.58 -12.26 13.76
N ARG A 617 7.70 -11.57 13.55
CA ARG A 617 8.64 -11.18 14.62
C ARG A 617 7.98 -10.33 15.69
N PHE A 618 7.19 -9.34 15.29
CA PHE A 618 6.49 -8.48 16.24
C PHE A 618 5.51 -9.27 17.12
N THR A 619 4.85 -10.28 16.56
CA THR A 619 4.00 -11.21 17.33
C THR A 619 4.85 -12.08 18.28
N GLU A 620 5.98 -12.63 17.82
CA GLU A 620 6.91 -13.42 18.65
C GLU A 620 7.54 -12.62 19.80
N TYR A 621 7.73 -11.31 19.58
CA TYR A 621 8.20 -10.39 20.61
C TYR A 621 7.12 -10.06 21.65
N ASN A 622 5.94 -10.68 21.58
CA ASN A 622 4.76 -10.32 22.34
C ASN A 622 4.43 -8.83 22.17
N TYR A 623 4.51 -8.34 20.93
CA TYR A 623 4.21 -6.95 20.58
C TYR A 623 5.08 -5.91 21.32
N ASP A 624 6.31 -6.27 21.67
CA ASP A 624 7.32 -5.33 22.21
C ASP A 624 7.72 -4.32 21.14
N PHE A 625 7.30 -3.08 21.37
CA PHE A 625 7.45 -1.98 20.43
C PHE A 625 8.92 -1.60 20.21
N LYS A 626 9.73 -1.57 21.27
CA LYS A 626 11.14 -1.18 21.19
C LYS A 626 11.95 -2.19 20.39
N LYS A 627 11.67 -3.49 20.52
CA LYS A 627 12.36 -4.54 19.74
C LYS A 627 12.15 -4.39 18.24
N LEU A 628 10.91 -4.12 17.82
CA LEU A 628 10.60 -3.87 16.41
C LEU A 628 11.36 -2.64 15.89
N VAL A 629 11.39 -1.55 16.66
CA VAL A 629 12.17 -0.35 16.30
C VAL A 629 13.66 -0.69 16.18
N ARG A 630 14.20 -1.46 17.13
CA ARG A 630 15.61 -1.85 17.13
C ARG A 630 15.99 -2.64 15.88
N ASP A 631 15.19 -3.64 15.50
CA ASP A 631 15.42 -4.43 14.28
C ASP A 631 15.50 -3.53 13.04
N ILE A 632 14.59 -2.57 12.92
CA ILE A 632 14.56 -1.62 11.81
C ILE A 632 15.81 -0.73 11.83
N CYS A 633 16.12 -0.08 12.95
CA CYS A 633 17.21 0.90 13.04
C CYS A 633 18.62 0.27 12.99
N THR A 634 18.75 -1.03 13.23
CA THR A 634 20.02 -1.77 13.11
C THR A 634 20.20 -2.47 11.75
N SER A 635 19.16 -2.51 10.92
CA SER A 635 19.26 -3.00 9.55
C SER A 635 20.26 -2.17 8.73
N ARG A 636 20.94 -2.81 7.78
CA ARG A 636 21.77 -2.12 6.80
C ARG A 636 20.93 -1.21 5.89
N THR A 637 19.70 -1.60 5.60
CA THR A 637 18.72 -0.84 4.81
C THR A 637 18.41 0.52 5.44
N TYR A 638 18.24 0.59 6.77
CA TYR A 638 18.08 1.87 7.47
C TYR A 638 19.36 2.73 7.42
N GLN A 639 20.52 2.11 7.25
CA GLN A 639 21.83 2.77 7.23
C GLN A 639 22.32 3.11 5.82
N LEU A 640 21.51 2.91 4.78
CA LEU A 640 21.90 3.28 3.41
C LEU A 640 22.04 4.80 3.28
N ALA A 641 22.92 5.24 2.38
CA ALA A 641 23.04 6.64 1.99
C ALA A 641 21.83 7.08 1.14
N THR A 642 21.59 8.39 1.06
CA THR A 642 20.62 8.96 0.11
C THR A 642 21.15 9.03 -1.31
N GLN A 643 22.47 9.01 -1.46
CA GLN A 643 23.12 9.03 -2.76
C GLN A 643 22.79 7.73 -3.52
N THR A 644 22.19 7.87 -4.67
CA THR A 644 21.85 6.75 -5.56
C THR A 644 23.07 6.32 -6.39
N ASN A 645 23.06 5.05 -6.78
CA ASN A 645 23.91 4.48 -7.83
C ASN A 645 23.12 4.39 -9.15
N GLU A 646 23.78 3.96 -10.23
CA GLU A 646 23.17 3.90 -11.57
C GLU A 646 21.93 2.99 -11.64
N THR A 647 21.94 1.88 -10.88
CA THR A 647 20.87 0.89 -10.95
C THR A 647 19.63 1.30 -10.16
N ASN A 648 19.77 2.15 -9.15
CA ASN A 648 18.70 2.53 -8.23
C ASN A 648 18.24 4.00 -8.36
N ALA A 649 18.81 4.77 -9.30
CA ALA A 649 18.49 6.18 -9.52
C ALA A 649 17.01 6.50 -9.73
N THR A 650 16.21 5.54 -10.24
CA THR A 650 14.77 5.70 -10.48
C THR A 650 13.90 4.95 -9.47
N ASP A 651 14.48 4.24 -8.52
CA ASP A 651 13.71 3.54 -7.49
C ASP A 651 13.17 4.53 -6.46
N ASN A 652 11.86 4.49 -6.21
CA ASN A 652 11.20 5.39 -5.26
C ASN A 652 10.28 4.62 -4.29
N SER A 653 10.40 3.30 -4.24
CA SER A 653 9.47 2.44 -3.51
C SER A 653 10.11 1.23 -2.86
N ASN A 654 11.27 0.75 -3.34
CA ASN A 654 11.81 -0.54 -2.91
C ASN A 654 12.92 -0.43 -1.85
N PHE A 655 13.11 0.77 -1.27
CA PHE A 655 14.05 1.02 -0.19
C PHE A 655 15.51 0.66 -0.56
N SER A 656 15.88 0.81 -1.83
CA SER A 656 17.25 0.60 -2.30
C SER A 656 18.26 1.66 -1.81
N HIS A 657 17.77 2.74 -1.21
CA HIS A 657 18.54 3.83 -0.63
C HIS A 657 17.66 4.57 0.39
N MET A 658 18.27 5.40 1.23
CA MET A 658 17.49 6.23 2.16
C MET A 658 16.82 7.38 1.40
N ALA A 659 15.53 7.61 1.67
CA ALA A 659 14.83 8.76 1.12
C ALA A 659 15.15 10.03 1.92
N LEU A 660 15.30 11.16 1.22
CA LEU A 660 15.34 12.47 1.85
C LEU A 660 13.97 12.79 2.46
N ARG A 661 13.91 12.97 3.77
CA ARG A 661 12.66 13.19 4.52
C ARG A 661 12.66 14.55 5.18
N ARG A 662 11.62 15.35 4.94
CA ARG A 662 11.48 16.61 5.65
C ARG A 662 11.33 16.35 7.16
N VAL A 663 11.99 17.14 8.00
CA VAL A 663 11.80 17.08 9.45
C VAL A 663 10.41 17.61 9.80
N ARG A 664 9.68 16.90 10.68
CA ARG A 664 8.32 17.27 11.11
C ARG A 664 8.31 18.61 11.82
N ALA A 665 7.17 19.30 11.80
CA ALA A 665 7.03 20.65 12.34
C ALA A 665 7.49 20.77 13.81
N GLU A 666 7.10 19.81 14.65
CA GLU A 666 7.44 19.76 16.06
C GLU A 666 8.94 19.55 16.26
N VAL A 667 9.50 18.51 15.62
CA VAL A 667 10.92 18.17 15.70
C VAL A 667 11.79 19.30 15.15
N LEU A 668 11.36 19.96 14.07
CA LEU A 668 12.09 21.08 13.49
C LEU A 668 12.09 22.30 14.41
N LEU A 669 10.95 22.65 15.02
CA LEU A 669 10.89 23.75 15.99
C LEU A 669 11.76 23.45 17.22
N ASP A 670 11.75 22.20 17.68
CA ASP A 670 12.57 21.76 18.79
C ASP A 670 14.06 21.77 18.43
N ALA A 671 14.43 21.34 17.22
CA ALA A 671 15.81 21.43 16.72
C ALA A 671 16.30 22.88 16.66
N VAL A 672 15.53 23.81 16.08
CA VAL A 672 15.88 25.26 16.05
C VAL A 672 16.06 25.78 17.49
N THR A 673 15.23 25.33 18.42
CA THR A 673 15.29 25.75 19.82
C THR A 673 16.52 25.20 20.53
N GLN A 674 16.84 23.93 20.27
CA GLN A 674 18.00 23.23 20.80
C GLN A 674 19.30 23.87 20.32
N VAL A 675 19.47 24.06 19.01
CA VAL A 675 20.75 24.56 18.48
C VAL A 675 21.02 25.99 18.93
N THR A 676 19.98 26.78 19.14
CA THR A 676 20.07 28.18 19.61
C THR A 676 20.08 28.35 21.13
N ASP A 677 20.02 27.28 21.92
CA ASP A 677 19.90 27.34 23.39
C ASP A 677 18.74 28.24 23.89
N THR A 678 17.63 28.26 23.12
CA THR A 678 16.43 29.02 23.49
C THR A 678 15.36 28.15 24.16
N LYS A 679 14.25 28.75 24.59
CA LYS A 679 13.13 28.05 25.21
C LYS A 679 11.85 28.26 24.42
N ASN A 680 11.07 27.20 24.26
CA ASN A 680 9.70 27.28 23.76
C ASN A 680 8.72 27.45 24.93
N LYS A 681 7.56 28.03 24.64
CA LYS A 681 6.44 28.14 25.59
C LYS A 681 5.14 27.80 24.87
N PHE A 682 4.46 26.78 25.38
CA PHE A 682 3.16 26.36 24.87
C PHE A 682 2.09 26.49 25.97
N ARG A 683 0.83 26.60 25.54
CA ARG A 683 -0.31 26.65 26.46
C ARG A 683 -0.37 25.38 27.29
N GLY A 684 -0.46 25.51 28.61
CA GLY A 684 -0.57 24.36 29.53
C GLY A 684 0.75 23.62 29.82
N LEU A 685 1.87 24.03 29.22
CA LEU A 685 3.19 23.42 29.44
C LEU A 685 4.18 24.44 30.05
N PRO A 686 5.18 24.02 30.84
CA PRO A 686 6.19 24.92 31.39
C PRO A 686 7.05 25.60 30.30
N SER A 687 7.76 26.67 30.67
CA SER A 687 8.76 27.27 29.78
C SER A 687 9.92 26.30 29.57
N GLY A 688 10.37 26.14 28.32
CA GLY A 688 11.35 25.13 27.92
C GLY A 688 10.75 23.78 27.51
N ALA A 689 9.42 23.64 27.49
CA ALA A 689 8.77 22.44 26.97
C ALA A 689 9.01 22.27 25.47
N ARG A 690 9.17 21.03 25.02
CA ARG A 690 9.32 20.67 23.60
C ARG A 690 7.97 20.68 22.89
N ALA A 691 7.96 20.96 21.59
CA ALA A 691 6.78 20.92 20.76
C ALA A 691 6.20 19.50 20.67
N VAL A 692 7.05 18.48 20.69
CA VAL A 692 6.61 17.07 20.72
C VAL A 692 5.81 16.72 22.00
N GLN A 693 5.97 17.50 23.08
CA GLN A 693 5.24 17.30 24.34
C GLN A 693 3.83 17.94 24.34
N ILE A 694 3.42 18.61 23.25
CA ILE A 694 2.11 19.26 23.18
C ILE A 694 1.00 18.20 23.28
N SER A 695 0.27 18.23 24.40
CA SER A 695 -0.77 17.25 24.71
C SER A 695 -2.08 17.48 23.95
N ASP A 696 -2.47 18.74 23.72
CA ASP A 696 -3.72 19.07 23.04
C ASP A 696 -3.49 19.32 21.54
N GLY A 697 -4.20 18.59 20.67
CA GLY A 697 -4.21 18.83 19.22
C GLY A 697 -4.54 20.28 18.84
N ASN A 698 -5.33 21.00 19.66
CA ASN A 698 -5.70 22.40 19.43
C ASN A 698 -4.59 23.43 19.76
N THR A 699 -3.52 23.02 20.46
CA THR A 699 -2.41 23.93 20.79
C THR A 699 -1.43 24.00 19.63
N SER A 700 -1.20 25.20 19.08
CA SER A 700 -0.31 25.41 17.95
C SER A 700 0.28 26.83 17.96
N THR A 701 1.27 27.06 17.11
CA THR A 701 1.88 28.37 16.82
C THR A 701 1.83 28.64 15.31
N TYR A 702 2.15 29.86 14.88
CA TYR A 702 2.26 30.16 13.45
C TYR A 702 3.25 29.22 12.75
N PHE A 703 4.39 28.94 13.38
CA PHE A 703 5.39 27.99 12.87
C PHE A 703 4.78 26.59 12.70
N LEU A 704 4.21 26.02 13.77
CA LEU A 704 3.67 24.64 13.73
C LEU A 704 2.56 24.49 12.68
N LYS A 705 1.67 25.49 12.56
CA LYS A 705 0.62 25.50 11.55
C LYS A 705 1.19 25.57 10.12
N THR A 706 2.18 26.43 9.89
CA THR A 706 2.80 26.61 8.56
C THR A 706 3.57 25.37 8.11
N PHE A 707 4.19 24.66 9.07
CA PHE A 707 4.98 23.45 8.81
C PHE A 707 4.17 22.15 8.83
N GLY A 708 2.84 22.23 8.91
CA GLY A 708 1.95 21.09 8.67
C GLY A 708 1.64 20.21 9.87
N ARG A 709 1.79 20.72 11.10
CA ARG A 709 1.38 19.99 12.32
C ARG A 709 -0.11 19.63 12.27
N ALA A 710 -0.43 18.39 12.66
CA ALA A 710 -1.81 17.92 12.78
C ALA A 710 -2.59 18.66 13.88
N SER A 711 -3.89 18.87 13.63
CA SER A 711 -4.85 19.31 14.67
C SER A 711 -5.40 18.13 15.48
N ARG A 712 -5.11 16.89 15.03
CA ARG A 712 -5.62 15.61 15.53
C ARG A 712 -7.14 15.51 15.35
N GLY A 713 -7.64 16.07 14.25
CA GLY A 713 -9.06 16.12 13.91
C GLY A 713 -9.57 14.88 13.20
N THR A 714 -8.69 14.12 12.58
CA THR A 714 -9.00 12.86 11.90
C THR A 714 -7.94 11.82 12.26
N VAL A 715 -8.25 10.54 12.03
CA VAL A 715 -7.29 9.45 12.13
C VAL A 715 -6.41 9.30 10.87
N CYS A 716 -6.69 10.08 9.82
CA CYS A 716 -5.98 9.97 8.54
C CYS A 716 -4.49 10.24 8.71
N ALA A 717 -3.65 9.35 8.17
CA ALA A 717 -2.20 9.58 8.06
C ALA A 717 -1.89 10.89 7.30
N CYS A 718 -2.78 11.28 6.38
CA CYS A 718 -2.71 12.48 5.58
C CYS A 718 -2.95 13.82 6.31
N GLU A 719 -3.36 13.83 7.60
CA GLU A 719 -3.57 15.09 8.33
C GLU A 719 -2.26 15.87 8.53
N VAL A 720 -1.15 15.14 8.68
CA VAL A 720 0.19 15.70 8.78
C VAL A 720 0.68 16.00 7.37
N LYS A 721 0.93 17.27 7.07
CA LYS A 721 1.37 17.70 5.74
C LYS A 721 2.88 17.71 5.69
N MET A 722 3.49 16.87 4.85
CA MET A 722 4.95 16.78 4.72
C MET A 722 5.47 17.46 3.45
N GLU A 723 4.59 17.85 2.54
CA GLU A 723 4.95 18.51 1.29
C GLU A 723 5.51 19.91 1.54
N PRO A 724 6.60 20.28 0.84
CA PRO A 724 7.15 21.62 0.92
C PRO A 724 6.20 22.65 0.31
N ASN A 725 6.16 23.86 0.87
CA ASN A 725 5.42 24.98 0.27
C ASN A 725 6.16 26.32 0.39
N LEU A 726 5.76 27.30 -0.43
CA LEU A 726 6.41 28.62 -0.48
C LEU A 726 6.35 29.35 0.86
N SER A 727 5.25 29.24 1.61
CA SER A 727 5.10 29.91 2.91
C SER A 727 6.10 29.40 3.96
N GLN A 728 6.46 28.12 3.93
CA GLN A 728 7.50 27.56 4.79
C GLN A 728 8.87 28.18 4.49
N ALA A 729 9.25 28.23 3.22
CA ALA A 729 10.53 28.81 2.80
C ALA A 729 10.61 30.31 3.16
N LEU A 730 9.57 31.08 2.87
CA LEU A 730 9.50 32.50 3.23
C LEU A 730 9.54 32.73 4.75
N HIS A 731 8.94 31.83 5.54
CA HIS A 731 8.97 31.95 7.00
C HIS A 731 10.34 31.64 7.61
N LEU A 732 11.14 30.74 7.02
CA LEU A 732 12.50 30.49 7.51
C LEU A 732 13.44 31.64 7.16
N LEU A 733 13.36 32.13 5.93
CA LEU A 733 14.25 33.18 5.43
C LEU A 733 13.94 34.54 6.08
N ASN A 734 12.67 34.94 6.06
CA ASN A 734 12.26 36.29 6.45
C ASN A 734 11.50 36.33 7.77
N GLY A 735 11.14 35.18 8.32
CA GLY A 735 10.35 35.12 9.53
C GLY A 735 11.21 35.32 10.78
N ASP A 736 10.52 35.76 11.82
CA ASP A 736 11.09 36.07 13.12
C ASP A 736 11.64 34.84 13.86
N THR A 737 11.25 33.62 13.48
CA THR A 737 11.56 32.41 14.26
C THR A 737 13.06 32.15 14.37
N VAL A 738 13.79 32.11 13.25
CA VAL A 738 15.22 31.79 13.24
C VAL A 738 16.03 32.98 13.76
N ASN A 739 15.83 34.15 13.16
CA ASN A 739 16.56 35.38 13.50
C ASN A 739 16.43 35.76 14.99
N ASN A 740 15.22 35.73 15.54
CA ASN A 740 15.05 36.09 16.95
C ASN A 740 15.60 35.02 17.89
N LYS A 741 15.57 33.72 17.50
CA LYS A 741 16.15 32.67 18.33
C LYS A 741 17.67 32.74 18.40
N ILE A 742 18.37 33.06 17.31
CA ILE A 742 19.82 33.31 17.34
C ILE A 742 20.16 34.44 18.30
N LYS A 743 19.48 35.59 18.14
CA LYS A 743 19.70 36.78 18.97
C LYS A 743 19.37 36.56 20.46
N GLN A 744 18.33 35.79 20.76
CA GLN A 744 17.93 35.48 22.13
C GLN A 744 18.88 34.46 22.79
N GLY A 745 19.35 33.48 22.00
CA GLY A 745 20.24 32.41 22.45
C GLY A 745 21.62 32.91 22.85
N LYS A 746 22.14 33.91 22.13
CA LYS A 746 23.45 34.54 22.38
C LYS A 746 24.63 33.55 22.34
N LEU A 747 24.47 32.43 21.63
CA LEU A 747 25.49 31.38 21.56
C LEU A 747 26.82 31.95 21.03
N VAL A 748 26.78 32.65 19.90
CA VAL A 748 27.96 33.27 19.27
C VAL A 748 28.60 34.29 20.22
N GLU A 749 27.80 35.21 20.78
CA GLU A 749 28.26 36.22 21.74
C GLU A 749 28.97 35.57 22.95
N GLN A 750 28.42 34.47 23.48
CA GLN A 750 29.02 33.73 24.60
C GLN A 750 30.34 33.06 24.20
N ARG A 751 30.43 32.40 23.05
CA ARG A 751 31.68 31.77 22.60
C ARG A 751 32.79 32.77 22.31
N LEU A 752 32.45 33.93 21.77
CA LEU A 752 33.41 35.03 21.62
C LEU A 752 33.90 35.54 22.99
N LYS A 753 33.02 35.64 23.99
CA LYS A 753 33.41 35.99 25.38
C LYS A 753 34.30 34.93 26.03
N GLU A 754 34.08 33.66 25.69
CA GLU A 754 34.93 32.52 26.08
C GLU A 754 36.27 32.49 25.32
N LYS A 755 36.51 33.44 24.40
CA LYS A 755 37.71 33.55 23.56
C LYS A 755 37.92 32.37 22.61
N LYS A 756 36.85 31.67 22.19
CA LYS A 756 36.94 30.73 21.08
C LYS A 756 37.22 31.48 19.78
N SER A 757 38.05 30.89 18.92
CA SER A 757 38.31 31.41 17.58
C SER A 757 37.06 31.32 16.69
N PRO A 758 36.91 32.18 15.67
CA PRO A 758 35.81 32.08 14.72
C PRO A 758 35.68 30.69 14.08
N GLN A 759 36.81 30.03 13.81
CA GLN A 759 36.82 28.69 13.24
C GLN A 759 36.23 27.65 14.22
N GLU A 760 36.62 27.68 15.49
CA GLU A 760 36.06 26.78 16.52
C GLU A 760 34.55 27.01 16.70
N ILE A 761 34.08 28.26 16.56
CA ILE A 761 32.66 28.61 16.63
C ILE A 761 31.91 28.06 15.40
N ILE A 762 32.47 28.20 14.21
CA ILE A 762 31.91 27.62 12.98
C ILE A 762 31.79 26.10 13.13
N ASP A 763 32.86 25.43 13.54
CA ASP A 763 32.85 23.98 13.73
C ASP A 763 31.79 23.55 14.75
N GLU A 764 31.66 24.26 15.88
CA GLU A 764 30.62 24.00 16.87
C GLU A 764 29.20 24.17 16.30
N ILE A 765 28.94 25.23 15.53
CA ILE A 765 27.62 25.50 14.96
C ILE A 765 27.27 24.50 13.84
N TYR A 766 28.26 24.08 13.03
CA TYR A 766 28.10 23.03 12.04
C TYR A 766 27.73 21.70 12.69
N ILE A 767 28.43 21.29 13.76
CA ILE A 767 28.08 20.07 14.51
C ILE A 767 26.69 20.20 15.13
N ARG A 768 26.38 21.33 15.77
CA ARG A 768 25.06 21.58 16.38
C ARG A 768 23.93 21.50 15.34
N CYS A 769 24.10 22.10 14.17
CA CYS A 769 23.04 22.20 13.17
C CYS A 769 22.94 20.96 12.28
N LEU A 770 24.08 20.48 11.79
CA LEU A 770 24.20 19.51 10.71
C LEU A 770 24.83 18.20 11.17
N THR A 771 25.39 18.12 12.38
CA THR A 771 26.03 16.90 12.92
C THR A 771 27.26 16.48 12.12
N ARG A 772 27.96 17.45 11.53
CA ARG A 772 29.23 17.25 10.82
C ARG A 772 30.11 18.48 10.91
N HIS A 773 31.38 18.34 10.52
CA HIS A 773 32.24 19.49 10.26
C HIS A 773 31.92 20.15 8.90
N PRO A 774 32.31 21.43 8.70
CA PRO A 774 32.29 22.04 7.37
C PRO A 774 33.23 21.26 6.43
N THR A 775 32.79 21.06 5.19
CA THR A 775 33.65 20.51 4.13
C THR A 775 34.77 21.50 3.80
N ASP A 776 35.86 21.03 3.19
CA ASP A 776 36.98 21.91 2.79
C ASP A 776 36.54 23.10 1.92
N LYS A 777 35.56 22.86 1.05
CA LYS A 777 34.97 23.89 0.19
C LYS A 777 34.17 24.93 0.99
N GLU A 778 33.35 24.49 1.94
CA GLU A 778 32.59 25.37 2.82
C GLU A 778 33.53 26.18 3.72
N LYS A 779 34.55 25.53 4.29
CA LYS A 779 35.57 26.18 5.12
C LYS A 779 36.31 27.28 4.38
N ALA A 780 36.82 27.00 3.18
CA ALA A 780 37.51 28.00 2.36
C ALA A 780 36.61 29.20 2.00
N ALA A 781 35.32 28.96 1.74
CA ALA A 781 34.35 30.03 1.48
C ALA A 781 34.12 30.90 2.73
N LEU A 782 33.96 30.28 3.90
CA LEU A 782 33.73 30.99 5.17
C LEU A 782 34.94 31.79 5.63
N GLU A 783 36.15 31.24 5.49
CA GLU A 783 37.41 31.95 5.80
C GLU A 783 37.54 33.23 5.00
N SER A 784 37.16 33.21 3.71
CA SER A 784 37.21 34.41 2.86
C SER A 784 36.28 35.53 3.36
N ILE A 785 35.11 35.18 3.89
CA ILE A 785 34.11 36.13 4.43
C ILE A 785 34.59 36.67 5.77
N LEU A 786 35.10 35.81 6.65
CA LEU A 786 35.64 36.21 7.96
C LEU A 786 36.80 37.21 7.82
N VAL A 787 37.64 37.09 6.79
CA VAL A 787 38.74 38.05 6.55
C VAL A 787 38.22 39.39 6.01
N ALA A 788 37.17 39.38 5.20
CA ALA A 788 36.65 40.58 4.54
C ALA A 788 35.85 41.50 5.48
N GLU A 789 35.14 40.93 6.46
CA GLU A 789 34.20 41.67 7.31
C GLU A 789 34.77 42.04 8.68
N LYS A 790 34.43 43.26 9.16
CA LYS A 790 34.93 43.74 10.45
C LYS A 790 34.12 43.24 11.64
N ASP A 791 32.81 43.04 11.45
CA ASP A 791 31.92 42.54 12.50
C ASP A 791 31.87 41.01 12.49
N GLN A 792 32.83 40.41 13.19
CA GLN A 792 32.96 38.96 13.28
C GLN A 792 31.74 38.30 13.93
N GLN A 793 31.07 38.99 14.87
CA GLN A 793 29.87 38.44 15.51
C GLN A 793 28.72 38.34 14.51
N ALA A 794 28.48 39.41 13.74
CA ALA A 794 27.43 39.42 12.72
C ALA A 794 27.64 38.31 11.67
N VAL A 795 28.88 38.13 11.18
CA VAL A 795 29.20 37.07 10.22
C VAL A 795 28.90 35.69 10.79
N LEU A 796 29.31 35.40 12.03
CA LEU A 796 29.07 34.10 12.67
C LEU A 796 27.57 33.85 12.92
N GLU A 797 26.80 34.90 13.27
CA GLU A 797 25.35 34.82 13.38
C GLU A 797 24.67 34.57 12.02
N ASP A 798 25.17 35.16 10.94
CA ASP A 798 24.69 34.93 9.57
C ASP A 798 25.01 33.51 9.08
N VAL A 799 26.18 32.97 9.41
CA VAL A 799 26.53 31.56 9.14
C VAL A 799 25.55 30.64 9.87
N PHE A 800 25.26 30.93 11.14
CA PHE A 800 24.30 30.15 11.93
C PHE A 800 22.89 30.21 11.32
N TRP A 801 22.46 31.39 10.89
CA TRP A 801 21.19 31.57 10.18
C TRP A 801 21.17 30.78 8.86
N ALA A 802 22.25 30.82 8.07
CA ALA A 802 22.35 30.13 6.79
C ALA A 802 22.25 28.61 6.95
N LEU A 803 22.90 28.05 7.98
CA LEU A 803 22.84 26.63 8.29
C LEU A 803 21.42 26.18 8.63
N MET A 804 20.70 26.91 9.48
CA MET A 804 19.30 26.57 9.82
C MET A 804 18.31 26.76 8.67
N ASN A 805 18.67 27.54 7.64
CA ASN A 805 17.90 27.71 6.41
C ASN A 805 18.32 26.74 5.30
N SER A 806 19.37 25.95 5.51
CA SER A 806 19.86 24.99 4.52
C SER A 806 18.89 23.81 4.36
N ARG A 807 18.92 23.17 3.17
CA ARG A 807 18.15 21.93 2.95
C ARG A 807 18.61 20.82 3.89
N GLU A 808 19.89 20.76 4.22
CA GLU A 808 20.47 19.75 5.10
C GLU A 808 19.95 19.86 6.54
N PHE A 809 19.65 21.06 7.02
CA PHE A 809 19.00 21.25 8.32
C PHE A 809 17.53 20.83 8.29
N LEU A 810 16.82 21.14 7.21
CA LEU A 810 15.38 20.93 7.07
C LEU A 810 14.99 19.48 6.73
N PHE A 811 15.93 18.69 6.22
CA PHE A 811 15.70 17.31 5.81
C PHE A 811 16.59 16.34 6.59
N ASN A 812 15.98 15.27 7.08
CA ASN A 812 16.68 14.08 7.53
C ASN A 812 17.12 13.28 6.28
N HIS A 813 18.39 12.93 6.24
CA HIS A 813 19.03 12.28 5.12
C HIS A 813 19.60 10.93 5.54
#